data_AF-A0A5F5XXK7-F1
#
_entry.id   AF-A0A5F5XXK7-F1
#
_cell.length_a   1.000
_cell.length_b   1.000
_cell.length_c   1.000
_cell.angle_alpha   90.00
_cell.angle_beta   90.00
_cell.angle_gamma   90.00
#
_symmetry.space_group_name_H-M   'P 1'
#
loop_
_entity.id
_entity.type
_entity.pdbx_description
1 polymer ?
#
loop_
_entity_poly.entity_id
_entity_poly.type
_entity_poly.pdbx_seq_one_letter_code
_entity_poly.pdbx_strand_id
1 'polypeptide(L)'
;MKSRAVGAGLVLLLLPVLLRAAYVRGFRPQPRYTPDWQSLDSRPLPEWFDKAKFGVFVHWGVFSVPAWGSEWFWWHWKGEGLPQYEQFMSDNYPPGFSYADFGPQFTARFFNPDSWADLFQAAGAKYVVLTTKHHEGFTNWPSPVSWNWNSKDVGPHRDLVGELGKAVQKRNMRYGLYHSLLEWFHPLYLLDKKNGFKTQHFVHAKTMPELYDLVYRYEPDLIWSDGEWECPDTYWNSTEFLSWLYNDSPVKDKVVVNDRWGQNCSCHHGGYYNCQDKFKPESLPDHKWEMCSSIDKFSWGYRRNMVLSDVATECEIISELVQTVSLGGNYLLNIGPTKDGLIVPIFQERLLAVGKWLSINGEAIYSSKPWRKQLEKNTTSVWYTSRETTVYAIFLQWPENGVLSLVSPITTSTTQVSTSSADTFPKQVKIVEVGARDGLQNEKNIVPTPTKIKLIDMLSEAGLPVIEATSFVSPKWVPQMADNAEVLKGIQKFPGINYPVLTPNIKGFQAAVAAGAKEVSIFGAASEQFTKKNTNCSIDESLQRSDEILRAARAAGIPVRGYVSCVLGCPYEGKISPAKVAEITKKMYSMGCYEISLGDTIGVGTPGIMRDMLSAVMYEVPVAALAVHCHDTYGQALANTLMALQMGVSVVDASVAGLGGCPYAQGASGNLATEDLVYMLSGLGIHTGVNLQKLLEAGAFICQALNRKTCSKVAQAACKL
;
A
#
# COMPACT_ATOMS: atom_id res chain seq x y z
N MET A 1 -45.88 1.87 77.61
CA MET A 1 -46.23 0.57 78.23
C MET A 1 -45.37 -0.51 77.60
N LYS A 2 -44.88 -1.44 78.44
CA LYS A 2 -44.26 -2.76 78.17
C LYS A 2 -44.81 -3.41 76.87
N SER A 3 -44.10 -4.17 76.04
CA SER A 3 -43.13 -5.23 76.30
C SER A 3 -42.57 -5.77 74.97
N ARG A 4 -41.24 -5.91 74.92
CA ARG A 4 -40.40 -6.97 74.31
C ARG A 4 -41.08 -8.09 73.48
N ALA A 5 -40.48 -8.40 72.33
CA ALA A 5 -39.96 -9.75 72.01
C ALA A 5 -38.83 -9.67 70.96
N VAL A 6 -37.81 -10.50 71.18
CA VAL A 6 -36.49 -10.55 70.52
C VAL A 6 -36.53 -11.49 69.32
N GLY A 7 -35.80 -11.16 68.25
CA GLY A 7 -35.50 -12.09 67.15
C GLY A 7 -34.32 -11.57 66.32
N ALA A 8 -33.18 -12.24 66.43
CA ALA A 8 -31.92 -11.88 65.79
C ALA A 8 -31.99 -11.92 64.26
N GLY A 9 -31.43 -10.89 63.60
CA GLY A 9 -31.29 -10.83 62.14
C GLY A 9 -29.96 -10.18 61.76
N LEU A 10 -29.11 -10.97 61.11
CA LEU A 10 -27.80 -10.62 60.54
C LEU A 10 -27.89 -9.33 59.67
N VAL A 11 -27.01 -8.37 59.93
CA VAL A 11 -26.78 -7.22 59.04
C VAL A 11 -25.82 -7.64 57.94
N LEU A 12 -26.34 -7.84 56.72
CA LEU A 12 -25.55 -7.94 55.50
C LEU A 12 -25.64 -6.60 54.76
N LEU A 13 -24.48 -5.94 54.60
CA LEU A 13 -24.28 -4.76 53.78
C LEU A 13 -24.58 -5.09 52.30
N LEU A 14 -25.62 -4.47 51.75
CA LEU A 14 -25.89 -4.44 50.30
C LEU A 14 -25.46 -3.08 49.73
N LEU A 15 -24.43 -3.11 48.88
CA LEU A 15 -24.02 -2.00 48.01
C LEU A 15 -25.14 -1.65 47.03
N PRO A 16 -25.42 -0.35 46.76
CA PRO A 16 -26.38 0.04 45.73
C PRO A 16 -25.75 -0.11 44.34
N VAL A 17 -26.30 -1.03 43.53
CA VAL A 17 -26.02 -1.12 42.10
C VAL A 17 -26.73 0.04 41.39
N LEU A 18 -25.95 1.01 40.91
CA LEU A 18 -26.40 2.04 39.99
C LEU A 18 -26.70 1.41 38.62
N LEU A 19 -27.97 1.08 38.39
CA LEU A 19 -28.50 0.79 37.06
C LEU A 19 -28.46 2.10 36.24
N ARG A 20 -27.46 2.25 35.37
CA ARG A 20 -27.51 3.19 34.26
C ARG A 20 -28.63 2.73 33.33
N ALA A 21 -29.77 3.42 33.37
CA ALA A 21 -30.78 3.34 32.33
C ALA A 21 -30.14 3.77 31.01
N ALA A 22 -29.89 2.81 30.12
CA ALA A 22 -29.52 3.10 28.74
C ALA A 22 -30.71 3.83 28.10
N TYR A 23 -30.47 5.07 27.69
CA TYR A 23 -31.39 5.82 26.84
C TYR A 23 -31.52 5.05 25.52
N VAL A 24 -32.60 4.28 25.38
CA VAL A 24 -33.02 3.75 24.07
C VAL A 24 -33.43 4.98 23.27
N ARG A 25 -32.54 5.46 22.39
CA ARG A 25 -32.92 6.37 21.32
C ARG A 25 -34.01 5.66 20.52
N GLY A 26 -35.25 6.13 20.63
CA GLY A 26 -36.33 5.67 19.77
C GLY A 26 -35.88 5.80 18.32
N PHE A 27 -35.91 4.70 17.58
CA PHE A 27 -35.80 4.69 16.13
C PHE A 27 -36.94 5.55 15.58
N ARG A 28 -36.66 6.82 15.24
CA ARG A 28 -37.50 7.54 14.30
C ARG A 28 -37.25 6.89 12.94
N PRO A 29 -38.28 6.38 12.24
CA PRO A 29 -38.09 5.94 10.86
C PRO A 29 -37.54 7.12 10.06
N GLN A 30 -36.48 6.87 9.29
CA GLN A 30 -35.99 7.84 8.31
C GLN A 30 -37.17 8.23 7.40
N PRO A 31 -37.36 9.51 7.06
CA PRO A 31 -38.36 9.91 6.07
C PRO A 31 -38.09 9.13 4.79
N ARG A 32 -39.12 8.51 4.21
CA ARG A 32 -39.00 7.88 2.90
C ARG A 32 -38.84 8.97 1.85
N TYR A 33 -38.00 8.71 0.84
CA TYR A 33 -37.84 9.61 -0.29
C TYR A 33 -39.02 9.47 -1.24
N THR A 34 -39.65 10.56 -1.66
CA THR A 34 -40.71 10.55 -2.68
C THR A 34 -40.11 10.63 -4.09
N PRO A 35 -40.80 10.17 -5.14
CA PRO A 35 -40.28 10.14 -6.52
C PRO A 35 -40.31 11.52 -7.19
N ASP A 36 -39.74 12.52 -6.52
CA ASP A 36 -39.53 13.88 -7.00
C ASP A 36 -38.14 14.37 -6.60
N TRP A 37 -37.55 15.24 -7.42
CA TRP A 37 -36.17 15.68 -7.23
C TRP A 37 -35.93 16.43 -5.93
N GLN A 38 -36.91 17.20 -5.44
CA GLN A 38 -36.77 17.90 -4.16
C GLN A 38 -36.54 16.92 -3.01
N SER A 39 -37.29 15.81 -2.99
CA SER A 39 -37.06 14.76 -2.00
C SER A 39 -35.78 13.96 -2.28
N LEU A 40 -35.52 13.56 -3.52
CA LEU A 40 -34.38 12.71 -3.86
C LEU A 40 -33.03 13.40 -3.63
N ASP A 41 -32.90 14.66 -4.02
CA ASP A 41 -31.68 15.47 -3.85
C ASP A 41 -31.43 15.83 -2.38
N SER A 42 -32.43 15.70 -1.50
CA SER A 42 -32.24 15.87 -0.06
C SER A 42 -31.50 14.71 0.60
N ARG A 43 -31.32 13.57 -0.11
CA ARG A 43 -30.62 12.40 0.42
C ARG A 43 -29.15 12.73 0.69
N PRO A 44 -28.65 12.53 1.93
CA PRO A 44 -27.25 12.73 2.23
C PRO A 44 -26.35 11.80 1.41
N LEU A 45 -25.26 12.34 0.88
CA LEU A 45 -24.23 11.56 0.20
C LEU A 45 -23.55 10.57 1.19
N PRO A 46 -23.48 9.27 0.86
CA PRO A 46 -22.67 8.30 1.58
C PRO A 46 -21.20 8.74 1.75
N GLU A 47 -20.71 8.79 2.99
CA GLU A 47 -19.39 9.33 3.32
C GLU A 47 -18.23 8.64 2.57
N TRP A 48 -18.38 7.35 2.24
CA TRP A 48 -17.33 6.60 1.57
C TRP A 48 -16.97 7.23 0.22
N PHE A 49 -17.97 7.77 -0.50
CA PHE A 49 -17.75 8.33 -1.83
C PHE A 49 -16.94 9.62 -1.73
N ASP A 50 -17.27 10.51 -0.79
CA ASP A 50 -16.45 11.70 -0.58
C ASP A 50 -15.03 11.36 -0.12
N LYS A 51 -14.84 10.33 0.71
CA LYS A 51 -13.50 9.94 1.20
C LYS A 51 -12.65 9.21 0.16
N ALA A 52 -13.27 8.60 -0.85
CA ALA A 52 -12.62 7.73 -1.83
C ALA A 52 -11.66 8.46 -2.77
N LYS A 53 -12.05 9.62 -3.29
CA LYS A 53 -11.31 10.53 -4.18
C LYS A 53 -10.86 9.99 -5.54
N PHE A 54 -10.47 8.72 -5.66
CA PHE A 54 -9.97 8.13 -6.90
C PHE A 54 -10.63 6.78 -7.19
N GLY A 55 -11.11 6.64 -8.43
CA GLY A 55 -11.67 5.40 -8.95
C GLY A 55 -11.20 5.09 -10.38
N VAL A 56 -11.41 3.84 -10.79
CA VAL A 56 -11.11 3.39 -12.16
C VAL A 56 -12.39 3.09 -12.90
N PHE A 57 -12.53 3.62 -14.11
CA PHE A 57 -13.63 3.35 -15.01
C PHE A 57 -13.18 2.37 -16.10
N VAL A 58 -14.07 1.48 -16.53
CA VAL A 58 -13.77 0.51 -17.58
C VAL A 58 -14.87 0.51 -18.64
N HIS A 59 -14.54 1.02 -19.82
CA HIS A 59 -15.37 0.91 -21.03
C HIS A 59 -14.95 -0.31 -21.84
N TRP A 60 -15.75 -1.36 -21.77
CA TRP A 60 -15.46 -2.64 -22.39
C TRP A 60 -16.74 -3.29 -22.89
N GLY A 61 -16.77 -3.69 -24.15
CA GLY A 61 -17.96 -4.23 -24.78
C GLY A 61 -17.67 -4.69 -26.20
N VAL A 62 -18.71 -4.87 -27.01
CA VAL A 62 -18.57 -5.36 -28.39
C VAL A 62 -17.81 -4.35 -29.24
N PHE A 63 -17.94 -3.05 -28.96
CA PHE A 63 -17.14 -1.99 -29.60
C PHE A 63 -15.62 -2.18 -29.45
N SER A 64 -15.13 -2.96 -28.47
CA SER A 64 -13.71 -3.30 -28.33
C SER A 64 -13.21 -4.29 -29.39
N VAL A 65 -14.10 -4.87 -30.20
CA VAL A 65 -13.76 -5.79 -31.31
C VAL A 65 -13.22 -5.06 -32.53
N PRO A 66 -13.94 -4.09 -33.14
CA PRO A 66 -13.37 -3.28 -34.21
C PRO A 66 -12.20 -2.42 -33.68
N ALA A 67 -12.27 -1.99 -32.41
CA ALA A 67 -11.22 -1.25 -31.71
C ALA A 67 -10.71 -0.05 -32.52
N TRP A 68 -11.62 0.73 -33.09
CA TRP A 68 -11.30 1.84 -33.99
C TRP A 68 -12.32 2.97 -33.79
N GLY A 69 -11.90 4.22 -33.94
CA GLY A 69 -12.78 5.38 -33.73
C GLY A 69 -13.05 5.62 -32.23
N SER A 70 -14.06 4.97 -31.68
CA SER A 70 -14.41 4.99 -30.25
C SER A 70 -15.43 3.89 -29.91
N GLU A 71 -15.89 3.84 -28.66
CA GLU A 71 -17.03 3.04 -28.23
C GLU A 71 -18.36 3.42 -28.92
N TRP A 72 -18.40 4.55 -29.65
CA TRP A 72 -19.51 4.97 -30.50
C TRP A 72 -19.46 4.39 -31.93
N PHE A 73 -18.62 3.40 -32.18
CA PHE A 73 -18.42 2.81 -33.51
C PHE A 73 -19.73 2.54 -34.27
N TRP A 74 -20.71 1.87 -33.63
CA TRP A 74 -21.96 1.52 -34.31
C TRP A 74 -22.78 2.76 -34.71
N TRP A 75 -22.82 3.79 -33.85
CA TRP A 75 -23.51 5.04 -34.15
C TRP A 75 -22.84 5.80 -35.30
N HIS A 76 -21.52 5.96 -35.26
CA HIS A 76 -20.80 6.64 -36.34
C HIS A 76 -20.90 5.90 -37.67
N TRP A 77 -20.96 4.57 -37.62
CA TRP A 77 -21.13 3.75 -38.82
C TRP A 77 -22.56 3.79 -39.38
N LYS A 78 -23.59 3.54 -38.55
CA LYS A 78 -24.98 3.35 -39.03
C LYS A 78 -25.95 4.46 -38.67
N GLY A 79 -25.72 5.18 -37.58
CA GLY A 79 -26.54 6.32 -37.17
C GLY A 79 -26.22 7.56 -38.01
N GLU A 80 -24.94 7.91 -38.07
CA GLU A 80 -24.45 9.07 -38.83
C GLU A 80 -24.07 8.73 -40.28
N GLY A 81 -23.65 7.49 -40.56
CA GLY A 81 -23.22 7.08 -41.89
C GLY A 81 -21.89 7.71 -42.32
N LEU A 82 -20.94 7.89 -41.38
CA LEU A 82 -19.68 8.55 -41.67
C LEU A 82 -18.84 7.76 -42.69
N PRO A 83 -18.37 8.38 -43.81
CA PRO A 83 -17.68 7.66 -44.89
C PRO A 83 -16.46 6.86 -44.45
N GLN A 84 -15.70 7.37 -43.49
CA GLN A 84 -14.51 6.71 -42.96
C GLN A 84 -14.82 5.40 -42.23
N TYR A 85 -16.00 5.28 -41.60
CA TYR A 85 -16.44 4.05 -40.93
C TYR A 85 -16.93 3.02 -41.96
N GLU A 86 -17.65 3.46 -43.00
CA GLU A 86 -18.03 2.58 -44.12
C GLU A 86 -16.79 2.05 -44.87
N GLN A 87 -15.79 2.90 -45.12
CA GLN A 87 -14.51 2.49 -45.69
C GLN A 87 -13.77 1.50 -44.79
N PHE A 88 -13.65 1.79 -43.49
CA PHE A 88 -13.05 0.87 -42.53
C PHE A 88 -13.75 -0.49 -42.55
N MET A 89 -15.08 -0.51 -42.60
CA MET A 89 -15.85 -1.75 -42.67
C MET A 89 -15.59 -2.51 -43.96
N SER A 90 -15.59 -1.83 -45.11
CA SER A 90 -15.29 -2.43 -46.42
C SER A 90 -13.87 -2.99 -46.51
N ASP A 91 -12.90 -2.35 -45.87
CA ASP A 91 -11.48 -2.76 -45.93
C ASP A 91 -11.17 -3.94 -45.00
N ASN A 92 -11.93 -4.11 -43.91
CA ASN A 92 -11.59 -5.04 -42.84
C ASN A 92 -12.57 -6.21 -42.68
N TYR A 93 -13.78 -6.12 -43.24
CA TYR A 93 -14.85 -7.10 -43.03
C TYR A 93 -15.54 -7.49 -44.33
N PRO A 94 -16.06 -8.73 -44.45
CA PRO A 94 -16.69 -9.18 -45.67
C PRO A 94 -17.99 -8.41 -45.98
N PRO A 95 -18.41 -8.35 -47.26
CA PRO A 95 -19.70 -7.77 -47.62
C PRO A 95 -20.85 -8.40 -46.85
N GLY A 96 -21.80 -7.57 -46.39
CA GLY A 96 -22.96 -8.01 -45.60
C GLY A 96 -22.71 -8.20 -44.11
N PHE A 97 -21.48 -7.96 -43.62
CA PHE A 97 -21.18 -7.98 -42.19
C PHE A 97 -21.99 -6.91 -41.43
N SER A 98 -22.66 -7.32 -40.36
CA SER A 98 -23.48 -6.48 -39.48
C SER A 98 -22.79 -6.23 -38.13
N TYR A 99 -23.26 -5.26 -37.35
CA TYR A 99 -22.68 -5.02 -36.03
C TYR A 99 -22.83 -6.23 -35.09
N ALA A 100 -23.92 -6.98 -35.21
CA ALA A 100 -24.17 -8.17 -34.41
C ALA A 100 -23.10 -9.26 -34.61
N ASP A 101 -22.48 -9.31 -35.79
CA ASP A 101 -21.43 -10.28 -36.13
C ASP A 101 -20.11 -10.02 -35.35
N PHE A 102 -19.98 -8.87 -34.68
CA PHE A 102 -18.91 -8.64 -33.72
C PHE A 102 -19.13 -9.35 -32.37
N GLY A 103 -20.37 -9.65 -31.98
CA GLY A 103 -20.69 -10.26 -30.69
C GLY A 103 -19.88 -11.53 -30.42
N PRO A 104 -19.89 -12.54 -31.30
CA PRO A 104 -19.10 -13.77 -31.13
C PRO A 104 -17.57 -13.54 -31.10
N GLN A 105 -17.09 -12.41 -31.63
CA GLN A 105 -15.66 -12.08 -31.67
C GLN A 105 -15.17 -11.36 -30.40
N PHE A 106 -16.08 -10.90 -29.54
CA PHE A 106 -15.78 -10.41 -28.21
C PHE A 106 -15.51 -11.62 -27.29
N THR A 107 -14.26 -12.05 -27.17
CA THR A 107 -13.95 -13.35 -26.55
C THR A 107 -13.61 -13.28 -25.07
N ALA A 108 -13.12 -12.13 -24.59
CA ALA A 108 -12.58 -12.00 -23.22
C ALA A 108 -11.55 -13.09 -22.84
N ARG A 109 -10.81 -13.64 -23.81
CA ARG A 109 -9.95 -14.82 -23.64
C ARG A 109 -8.90 -14.68 -22.54
N PHE A 110 -8.33 -13.50 -22.37
CA PHE A 110 -7.31 -13.14 -21.39
C PHE A 110 -7.88 -12.33 -20.21
N PHE A 111 -9.20 -12.19 -20.11
CA PHE A 111 -9.83 -11.56 -18.97
C PHE A 111 -9.63 -12.39 -17.70
N ASN A 112 -8.82 -11.85 -16.79
CA ASN A 112 -8.62 -12.35 -15.44
C ASN A 112 -9.10 -11.26 -14.44
N PRO A 113 -10.23 -11.48 -13.75
CA PRO A 113 -10.81 -10.47 -12.85
C PRO A 113 -9.92 -10.22 -11.62
N ASP A 114 -9.22 -11.24 -11.11
CA ASP A 114 -8.28 -11.06 -9.98
C ASP A 114 -7.10 -10.17 -10.40
N SER A 115 -6.51 -10.40 -11.58
CA SER A 115 -5.40 -9.57 -12.07
C SER A 115 -5.80 -8.13 -12.36
N TRP A 116 -7.01 -7.90 -12.88
CA TRP A 116 -7.54 -6.55 -13.04
C TRP A 116 -7.73 -5.87 -11.69
N ALA A 117 -8.31 -6.56 -10.73
CA ALA A 117 -8.54 -6.00 -9.40
C ALA A 117 -7.22 -5.74 -8.64
N ASP A 118 -6.19 -6.59 -8.81
CA ASP A 118 -4.84 -6.34 -8.29
C ASP A 118 -4.24 -5.06 -8.89
N LEU A 119 -4.39 -4.86 -10.20
CA LEU A 119 -3.92 -3.65 -10.88
C LEU A 119 -4.66 -2.40 -10.37
N PHE A 120 -5.99 -2.45 -10.22
CA PHE A 120 -6.77 -1.30 -9.74
C PHE A 120 -6.43 -0.95 -8.29
N GLN A 121 -6.23 -1.96 -7.44
CA GLN A 121 -5.77 -1.75 -6.07
C GLN A 121 -4.36 -1.13 -6.05
N ALA A 122 -3.43 -1.65 -6.85
CA ALA A 122 -2.08 -1.11 -6.98
C ALA A 122 -2.06 0.33 -7.52
N ALA A 123 -3.02 0.69 -8.37
CA ALA A 123 -3.24 2.06 -8.83
C ALA A 123 -3.75 3.02 -7.73
N GLY A 124 -4.15 2.50 -6.57
CA GLY A 124 -4.69 3.26 -5.46
C GLY A 124 -6.21 3.45 -5.52
N ALA A 125 -6.92 2.86 -6.49
CA ALA A 125 -8.36 3.03 -6.64
C ALA A 125 -9.11 2.61 -5.36
N LYS A 126 -10.13 3.39 -4.99
CA LYS A 126 -11.05 3.05 -3.88
C LYS A 126 -12.38 2.50 -4.38
N TYR A 127 -12.69 2.72 -5.65
CA TYR A 127 -13.85 2.18 -6.33
C TYR A 127 -13.55 1.90 -7.80
N VAL A 128 -14.28 0.96 -8.38
CA VAL A 128 -14.19 0.58 -9.80
C VAL A 128 -15.57 0.64 -10.41
N VAL A 129 -15.71 1.26 -11.58
CA VAL A 129 -16.96 1.33 -12.34
C VAL A 129 -16.80 0.54 -13.64
N LEU A 130 -17.62 -0.48 -13.85
CA LEU A 130 -17.63 -1.27 -15.08
C LEU A 130 -18.85 -0.94 -15.93
N THR A 131 -18.65 -0.74 -17.23
CA THR A 131 -19.73 -0.71 -18.23
C THR A 131 -20.48 -2.04 -18.26
N THR A 132 -21.70 -2.06 -17.70
CA THR A 132 -22.58 -3.22 -17.78
C THR A 132 -23.25 -3.32 -19.15
N LYS A 133 -23.69 -2.18 -19.67
CA LYS A 133 -24.28 -1.98 -20.99
C LYS A 133 -23.93 -0.58 -21.47
N HIS A 134 -23.40 -0.48 -22.69
CA HIS A 134 -23.22 0.80 -23.38
C HIS A 134 -24.36 1.03 -24.40
N HIS A 135 -24.33 2.13 -25.14
CA HIS A 135 -25.41 2.55 -26.06
C HIS A 135 -25.73 1.54 -27.19
N GLU A 136 -24.82 0.60 -27.46
CA GLU A 136 -25.01 -0.51 -28.39
C GLU A 136 -25.91 -1.65 -27.86
N GLY A 137 -26.26 -1.60 -26.57
CA GLY A 137 -27.20 -2.53 -25.94
C GLY A 137 -26.65 -3.91 -25.59
N PHE A 138 -25.38 -4.22 -25.88
CA PHE A 138 -24.78 -5.47 -25.45
C PHE A 138 -24.52 -5.45 -23.94
N THR A 139 -25.00 -6.48 -23.24
CA THR A 139 -24.85 -6.58 -21.78
C THR A 139 -23.68 -7.50 -21.40
N ASN A 140 -22.80 -7.04 -20.52
CA ASN A 140 -21.65 -7.80 -19.98
C ASN A 140 -22.03 -8.77 -18.85
N TRP A 141 -23.32 -9.07 -18.72
CA TRP A 141 -23.88 -9.99 -17.75
C TRP A 141 -25.12 -10.68 -18.35
N PRO A 142 -25.58 -11.83 -17.81
CA PRO A 142 -26.75 -12.53 -18.32
C PRO A 142 -28.07 -11.83 -17.97
N SER A 143 -28.31 -10.65 -18.56
CA SER A 143 -29.55 -9.90 -18.37
C SER A 143 -30.75 -10.72 -18.85
N PRO A 144 -31.82 -10.84 -18.03
CA PRO A 144 -33.00 -11.63 -18.39
C PRO A 144 -33.79 -11.07 -19.59
N VAL A 145 -33.55 -9.81 -19.95
CA VAL A 145 -34.23 -9.11 -21.06
C VAL A 145 -33.28 -8.78 -22.23
N SER A 146 -32.06 -9.33 -22.21
CA SER A 146 -31.06 -9.22 -23.29
C SER A 146 -30.64 -10.59 -23.82
N TRP A 147 -31.61 -11.50 -23.95
CA TRP A 147 -31.38 -12.84 -24.48
C TRP A 147 -30.65 -12.80 -25.84
N ASN A 148 -29.60 -13.60 -25.98
CA ASN A 148 -28.76 -13.70 -27.18
C ASN A 148 -28.05 -12.38 -27.61
N TRP A 149 -27.99 -11.38 -26.72
CA TRP A 149 -27.22 -10.16 -26.90
C TRP A 149 -26.54 -9.77 -25.57
N ASN A 150 -25.85 -10.75 -24.99
CA ASN A 150 -25.12 -10.62 -23.74
C ASN A 150 -23.89 -11.53 -23.67
N SER A 151 -22.95 -11.23 -22.77
CA SER A 151 -21.66 -11.94 -22.67
C SER A 151 -21.76 -13.38 -22.20
N LYS A 152 -22.89 -13.81 -21.64
CA LYS A 152 -23.12 -15.19 -21.22
C LYS A 152 -23.63 -16.06 -22.37
N ASP A 153 -24.48 -15.50 -23.21
CA ASP A 153 -25.07 -16.20 -24.35
C ASP A 153 -24.13 -16.16 -25.57
N VAL A 154 -23.41 -15.06 -25.78
CA VAL A 154 -22.61 -14.80 -26.98
C VAL A 154 -21.20 -14.35 -26.61
N GLY A 155 -20.19 -14.86 -27.33
CA GLY A 155 -18.79 -14.45 -27.18
C GLY A 155 -18.11 -15.12 -25.99
N PRO A 156 -17.94 -14.44 -24.83
CA PRO A 156 -17.16 -14.99 -23.70
C PRO A 156 -17.77 -16.19 -22.98
N HIS A 157 -19.09 -16.34 -23.06
CA HIS A 157 -19.89 -17.27 -22.26
C HIS A 157 -19.72 -17.12 -20.73
N ARG A 158 -19.51 -15.88 -20.29
CA ARG A 158 -19.16 -15.49 -18.90
C ARG A 158 -20.03 -14.35 -18.38
N ASP A 159 -20.19 -14.31 -17.07
CA ASP A 159 -20.79 -13.17 -16.36
C ASP A 159 -19.66 -12.22 -15.96
N LEU A 160 -19.30 -11.30 -16.86
CA LEU A 160 -18.12 -10.45 -16.68
C LEU A 160 -18.32 -9.44 -15.53
N VAL A 161 -19.55 -8.94 -15.37
CA VAL A 161 -19.93 -8.05 -14.27
C VAL A 161 -19.79 -8.74 -12.92
N GLY A 162 -20.39 -9.93 -12.78
CA GLY A 162 -20.33 -10.69 -11.52
C GLY A 162 -18.92 -11.16 -11.16
N GLU A 163 -18.14 -11.59 -12.15
CA GLU A 163 -16.77 -12.05 -11.95
C GLU A 163 -15.83 -10.92 -11.52
N LEU A 164 -15.90 -9.74 -12.16
CA LEU A 164 -15.09 -8.58 -11.75
C LEU A 164 -15.53 -8.05 -10.38
N GLY A 165 -16.84 -7.95 -10.13
CA GLY A 165 -17.37 -7.45 -8.86
C GLY A 165 -16.85 -8.23 -7.65
N LYS A 166 -16.86 -9.57 -7.73
CA LYS A 166 -16.29 -10.45 -6.69
C LYS A 166 -14.80 -10.20 -6.46
N ALA A 167 -14.02 -10.03 -7.53
CA ALA A 167 -12.58 -9.79 -7.43
C ALA A 167 -12.25 -8.42 -6.82
N VAL A 168 -13.01 -7.38 -7.19
CA VAL A 168 -12.88 -6.01 -6.65
C VAL A 168 -13.24 -5.98 -5.15
N GLN A 169 -14.35 -6.60 -4.77
CA GLN A 169 -14.80 -6.67 -3.37
C GLN A 169 -13.81 -7.44 -2.49
N LYS A 170 -13.20 -8.52 -3.00
CA LYS A 170 -12.14 -9.28 -2.31
C LYS A 170 -10.93 -8.42 -1.92
N ARG A 171 -10.73 -7.27 -2.58
CA ARG A 171 -9.65 -6.30 -2.33
C ARG A 171 -10.10 -5.06 -1.56
N ASN A 172 -11.29 -5.11 -0.95
CA ASN A 172 -11.90 -4.02 -0.18
C ASN A 172 -12.09 -2.72 -0.97
N MET A 173 -12.24 -2.81 -2.30
CA MET A 173 -12.65 -1.70 -3.14
C MET A 173 -14.16 -1.73 -3.35
N ARG A 174 -14.77 -0.55 -3.51
CA ARG A 174 -16.19 -0.42 -3.83
C ARG A 174 -16.44 -0.75 -5.29
N TYR A 175 -17.60 -1.32 -5.59
CA TYR A 175 -17.94 -1.74 -6.94
C TYR A 175 -19.14 -0.98 -7.48
N GLY A 176 -18.90 -0.19 -8.53
CA GLY A 176 -19.90 0.58 -9.25
C GLY A 176 -20.17 0.00 -10.62
N LEU A 177 -21.36 0.30 -11.14
CA LEU A 177 -21.84 -0.19 -12.42
C LEU A 177 -22.31 0.98 -13.27
N TYR A 178 -21.71 1.11 -14.45
CA TYR A 178 -22.23 1.99 -15.48
C TYR A 178 -23.32 1.29 -16.27
N HIS A 179 -24.39 2.00 -16.58
CA HIS A 179 -25.48 1.48 -17.40
C HIS A 179 -26.07 2.57 -18.29
N SER A 180 -26.03 2.36 -19.61
CA SER A 180 -26.73 3.24 -20.52
C SER A 180 -28.24 2.99 -20.51
N LEU A 181 -29.00 4.06 -20.33
CA LEU A 181 -30.46 4.07 -20.36
C LEU A 181 -31.01 3.78 -21.76
N LEU A 182 -30.33 4.20 -22.82
CA LEU A 182 -30.76 4.02 -24.21
C LEU A 182 -30.09 2.82 -24.90
N GLU A 183 -30.68 2.41 -26.02
CA GLU A 183 -30.06 1.53 -27.02
C GLU A 183 -30.36 2.06 -28.42
N TRP A 184 -29.33 2.53 -29.13
CA TRP A 184 -29.51 3.32 -30.36
C TRP A 184 -30.43 2.68 -31.39
N PHE A 185 -30.30 1.37 -31.59
CA PHE A 185 -30.98 0.64 -32.64
C PHE A 185 -31.97 -0.40 -32.11
N HIS A 186 -32.32 -0.35 -30.81
CA HIS A 186 -33.30 -1.28 -30.27
C HIS A 186 -34.71 -0.97 -30.84
N PRO A 187 -35.45 -1.96 -31.36
CA PRO A 187 -36.73 -1.70 -32.03
C PRO A 187 -37.76 -0.97 -31.17
N LEU A 188 -37.85 -1.31 -29.88
CA LEU A 188 -38.76 -0.60 -28.95
C LEU A 188 -38.32 0.85 -28.70
N TYR A 189 -37.01 1.11 -28.61
CA TYR A 189 -36.51 2.48 -28.41
C TYR A 189 -36.81 3.33 -29.65
N LEU A 190 -36.56 2.78 -30.84
CA LEU A 190 -36.90 3.42 -32.11
C LEU A 190 -38.40 3.64 -32.27
N LEU A 191 -39.23 2.72 -31.78
CA LEU A 191 -40.69 2.85 -31.77
C LEU A 191 -41.14 4.01 -30.89
N ASP A 192 -40.65 4.06 -29.65
CA ASP A 192 -40.96 5.16 -28.72
C ASP A 192 -40.46 6.49 -29.28
N LYS A 193 -39.22 6.53 -29.79
CA LYS A 193 -38.61 7.71 -30.44
C LYS A 193 -39.43 8.20 -31.63
N LYS A 194 -39.87 7.30 -32.51
CA LYS A 194 -40.72 7.64 -33.68
C LYS A 194 -42.05 8.26 -33.27
N ASN A 195 -42.58 7.90 -32.11
CA ASN A 195 -43.80 8.48 -31.54
C ASN A 195 -43.53 9.71 -30.62
N GLY A 196 -42.31 10.26 -30.66
CA GLY A 196 -41.91 11.40 -29.82
C GLY A 196 -41.92 11.08 -28.32
N PHE A 197 -41.56 9.84 -27.96
CA PHE A 197 -41.44 9.35 -26.58
C PHE A 197 -42.74 9.44 -25.75
N LYS A 198 -43.90 9.38 -26.43
CA LYS A 198 -45.23 9.34 -25.78
C LYS A 198 -45.57 8.01 -25.14
N THR A 199 -44.82 6.96 -25.47
CA THR A 199 -44.92 5.61 -24.92
C THR A 199 -43.58 5.25 -24.28
N GLN A 200 -43.60 4.33 -23.31
CA GLN A 200 -42.43 3.88 -22.55
C GLN A 200 -42.19 2.36 -22.76
N HIS A 201 -42.46 1.85 -23.96
CA HIS A 201 -42.36 0.41 -24.24
C HIS A 201 -40.95 -0.12 -23.99
N PHE A 202 -39.94 0.62 -24.45
CA PHE A 202 -38.54 0.27 -24.23
C PHE A 202 -38.17 0.32 -22.75
N VAL A 203 -38.58 1.36 -22.03
CA VAL A 203 -38.25 1.55 -20.62
C VAL A 203 -38.81 0.42 -19.77
N HIS A 204 -40.08 0.05 -19.97
CA HIS A 204 -40.74 -1.02 -19.21
C HIS A 204 -40.27 -2.43 -19.57
N ALA A 205 -39.94 -2.68 -20.85
CA ALA A 205 -39.55 -4.02 -21.32
C ALA A 205 -38.04 -4.28 -21.24
N LYS A 206 -37.22 -3.22 -21.19
CA LYS A 206 -35.76 -3.31 -21.32
C LYS A 206 -35.03 -2.59 -20.18
N THR A 207 -34.95 -1.26 -20.22
CA THR A 207 -34.03 -0.48 -19.35
C THR A 207 -34.30 -0.66 -17.87
N MET A 208 -35.57 -0.55 -17.44
CA MET A 208 -35.89 -0.68 -16.01
C MET A 208 -35.67 -2.10 -15.49
N PRO A 209 -36.20 -3.17 -16.13
CA PRO A 209 -35.90 -4.54 -15.73
C PRO A 209 -34.39 -4.82 -15.56
N GLU A 210 -33.54 -4.27 -16.43
CA GLU A 210 -32.08 -4.38 -16.32
C GLU A 210 -31.52 -3.69 -15.07
N LEU A 211 -31.93 -2.45 -14.81
CA LEU A 211 -31.49 -1.70 -13.63
C LEU A 211 -31.88 -2.40 -12.32
N TYR A 212 -33.12 -2.91 -12.23
CA TYR A 212 -33.55 -3.70 -11.06
C TYR A 212 -32.73 -5.00 -10.92
N ASP A 213 -32.50 -5.73 -12.02
CA ASP A 213 -31.70 -6.96 -12.01
C ASP A 213 -30.27 -6.69 -11.54
N LEU A 214 -29.61 -5.64 -12.05
CA LEU A 214 -28.25 -5.26 -11.64
C LEU A 214 -28.17 -4.99 -10.13
N VAL A 215 -29.15 -4.26 -9.58
CA VAL A 215 -29.18 -3.93 -8.15
C VAL A 215 -29.36 -5.18 -7.30
N TYR A 216 -30.33 -6.05 -7.64
CA TYR A 216 -30.57 -7.27 -6.87
C TYR A 216 -29.45 -8.30 -7.01
N ARG A 217 -28.82 -8.39 -8.19
CA ARG A 217 -27.84 -9.43 -8.51
C ARG A 217 -26.45 -9.11 -7.99
N TYR A 218 -26.03 -7.84 -8.07
CA TYR A 218 -24.65 -7.44 -7.81
C TYR A 218 -24.48 -6.49 -6.63
N GLU A 219 -25.58 -5.95 -6.09
CA GLU A 219 -25.58 -5.03 -4.96
C GLU A 219 -24.51 -3.91 -5.06
N PRO A 220 -24.50 -3.14 -6.17
CA PRO A 220 -23.46 -2.16 -6.43
C PRO A 220 -23.44 -1.04 -5.38
N ASP A 221 -22.25 -0.52 -5.10
CA ASP A 221 -22.06 0.67 -4.28
C ASP A 221 -22.34 1.96 -5.09
N LEU A 222 -22.31 1.90 -6.42
CA LEU A 222 -22.52 3.05 -7.31
C LEU A 222 -23.27 2.63 -8.57
N ILE A 223 -24.26 3.42 -9.00
CA ILE A 223 -24.90 3.28 -10.32
C ILE A 223 -24.61 4.55 -11.12
N TRP A 224 -23.92 4.38 -12.23
CA TRP A 224 -23.53 5.46 -13.14
C TRP A 224 -24.42 5.37 -14.39
N SER A 225 -25.45 6.20 -14.50
CA SER A 225 -26.35 6.21 -15.67
C SER A 225 -25.82 7.10 -16.79
N ASP A 226 -26.24 6.84 -18.02
CA ASP A 226 -25.87 7.62 -19.22
C ASP A 226 -26.87 7.38 -20.35
N GLY A 227 -26.84 8.15 -21.44
CA GLY A 227 -27.77 7.92 -22.55
C GLY A 227 -29.14 8.56 -22.35
N GLU A 228 -29.25 9.47 -21.40
CA GLU A 228 -30.50 10.12 -20.99
C GLU A 228 -30.91 11.30 -21.88
N TRP A 229 -29.96 11.86 -22.62
CA TRP A 229 -30.02 13.21 -23.21
C TRP A 229 -31.19 13.47 -24.17
N GLU A 230 -31.79 12.43 -24.77
CA GLU A 230 -32.91 12.58 -25.71
C GLU A 230 -34.27 12.75 -25.02
N CYS A 231 -34.39 12.38 -23.74
CA CYS A 231 -35.69 12.26 -23.06
C CYS A 231 -35.66 12.74 -21.61
N PRO A 232 -36.75 13.32 -21.08
CA PRO A 232 -36.84 13.71 -19.68
C PRO A 232 -36.82 12.49 -18.75
N ASP A 233 -36.52 12.73 -17.47
CA ASP A 233 -36.53 11.74 -16.39
C ASP A 233 -37.86 11.00 -16.26
N THR A 234 -38.97 11.64 -16.64
CA THR A 234 -40.31 11.04 -16.65
C THR A 234 -40.44 9.92 -17.68
N TYR A 235 -39.81 10.04 -18.86
CA TYR A 235 -39.80 8.95 -19.85
C TYR A 235 -38.94 7.79 -19.36
N TRP A 236 -37.79 8.09 -18.74
CA TRP A 236 -36.92 7.04 -18.22
C TRP A 236 -37.49 6.36 -16.98
N ASN A 237 -38.49 6.95 -16.32
CA ASN A 237 -39.01 6.52 -15.01
C ASN A 237 -37.95 6.59 -13.90
N SER A 238 -37.06 7.58 -13.98
CA SER A 238 -35.86 7.66 -13.14
C SER A 238 -36.17 7.99 -11.69
N THR A 239 -37.07 8.94 -11.42
CA THR A 239 -37.38 9.35 -10.04
C THR A 239 -38.06 8.23 -9.24
N GLU A 240 -38.92 7.43 -9.88
CA GLU A 240 -39.51 6.23 -9.30
C GLU A 240 -38.45 5.17 -8.98
N PHE A 241 -37.53 4.91 -9.91
CA PHE A 241 -36.41 4.00 -9.68
C PHE A 241 -35.51 4.47 -8.53
N LEU A 242 -35.13 5.75 -8.50
CA LEU A 242 -34.27 6.30 -7.45
C LEU A 242 -34.97 6.31 -6.09
N SER A 243 -36.27 6.60 -6.04
CA SER A 243 -37.08 6.49 -4.83
C SER A 243 -37.06 5.06 -4.28
N TRP A 244 -37.30 4.05 -5.13
CA TRP A 244 -37.16 2.64 -4.73
C TRP A 244 -35.73 2.32 -4.29
N LEU A 245 -34.72 2.79 -5.04
CA LEU A 245 -33.30 2.54 -4.78
C LEU A 245 -32.91 3.03 -3.38
N TYR A 246 -33.40 4.19 -2.96
CA TYR A 246 -33.06 4.79 -1.67
C TYR A 246 -33.93 4.31 -0.51
N ASN A 247 -35.11 3.76 -0.77
CA ASN A 247 -36.02 3.32 0.28
C ASN A 247 -35.95 1.81 0.56
N ASP A 248 -35.93 1.00 -0.50
CA ASP A 248 -36.29 -0.42 -0.43
C ASP A 248 -35.23 -1.37 -1.00
N SER A 249 -34.29 -0.87 -1.82
CA SER A 249 -33.25 -1.72 -2.40
C SER A 249 -32.28 -2.29 -1.35
N PRO A 250 -31.57 -3.40 -1.65
CA PRO A 250 -30.54 -3.95 -0.76
C PRO A 250 -29.32 -3.03 -0.57
N VAL A 251 -29.17 -2.00 -1.40
CA VAL A 251 -28.00 -1.12 -1.41
C VAL A 251 -28.29 0.30 -0.89
N LYS A 252 -29.52 0.56 -0.43
CA LYS A 252 -30.00 1.89 -0.03
C LYS A 252 -29.10 2.69 0.91
N ASP A 253 -28.38 2.00 1.81
CA ASP A 253 -27.52 2.63 2.82
C ASP A 253 -26.15 3.04 2.27
N LYS A 254 -25.73 2.50 1.11
CA LYS A 254 -24.38 2.70 0.56
C LYS A 254 -24.37 3.29 -0.85
N VAL A 255 -25.44 3.11 -1.62
CA VAL A 255 -25.47 3.44 -3.04
C VAL A 255 -25.35 4.93 -3.31
N VAL A 256 -24.58 5.28 -4.33
CA VAL A 256 -24.50 6.62 -4.93
C VAL A 256 -24.88 6.57 -6.40
N VAL A 257 -25.40 7.68 -6.92
CA VAL A 257 -25.76 7.83 -8.32
C VAL A 257 -25.26 9.17 -8.84
N ASN A 258 -24.91 9.23 -10.12
CA ASN A 258 -24.55 10.47 -10.81
C ASN A 258 -25.80 11.30 -11.18
N ASP A 259 -25.62 12.31 -12.04
CA ASP A 259 -26.62 13.30 -12.46
C ASP A 259 -27.24 13.06 -13.84
N ARG A 260 -27.02 11.88 -14.44
CA ARG A 260 -27.42 11.56 -15.82
C ARG A 260 -28.69 10.70 -15.89
N TRP A 261 -29.77 11.19 -15.28
CA TRP A 261 -31.03 10.44 -15.13
C TRP A 261 -32.18 10.93 -16.01
N GLY A 262 -31.95 11.98 -16.79
CA GLY A 262 -32.93 12.55 -17.71
C GLY A 262 -32.40 13.82 -18.35
N GLN A 263 -33.06 14.26 -19.42
CA GLN A 263 -32.80 15.57 -20.00
C GLN A 263 -32.93 16.66 -18.93
N ASN A 264 -31.94 17.55 -18.87
CA ASN A 264 -31.79 18.62 -17.87
C ASN A 264 -31.48 18.15 -16.43
N CYS A 265 -31.16 16.88 -16.18
CA CYS A 265 -30.70 16.45 -14.85
C CYS A 265 -29.24 16.81 -14.58
N SER A 266 -28.38 16.80 -15.59
CA SER A 266 -26.94 17.06 -15.44
C SER A 266 -26.68 18.44 -14.83
N CYS A 267 -25.83 18.52 -13.82
CA CYS A 267 -25.61 19.67 -12.91
C CYS A 267 -26.82 20.14 -12.08
N HIS A 268 -27.97 19.48 -12.12
CA HIS A 268 -29.19 19.92 -11.43
C HIS A 268 -29.69 18.92 -10.39
N HIS A 269 -29.58 17.62 -10.68
CA HIS A 269 -30.17 16.54 -9.91
C HIS A 269 -29.21 15.37 -9.74
N GLY A 270 -29.40 14.54 -8.72
CA GLY A 270 -28.61 13.32 -8.50
C GLY A 270 -27.63 13.40 -7.32
N GLY A 271 -27.06 12.27 -6.94
CA GLY A 271 -26.25 12.15 -5.72
C GLY A 271 -24.90 12.87 -5.80
N TYR A 272 -24.36 13.04 -7.01
CA TYR A 272 -23.20 13.87 -7.31
C TYR A 272 -23.23 14.29 -8.78
N TYR A 273 -22.53 15.37 -9.12
CA TYR A 273 -22.56 15.93 -10.48
C TYR A 273 -21.38 15.47 -11.32
N ASN A 274 -21.66 15.01 -12.54
CA ASN A 274 -20.67 14.89 -13.60
C ASN A 274 -20.84 16.00 -14.64
N CYS A 275 -22.03 16.59 -14.79
CA CYS A 275 -22.36 17.71 -15.69
C CYS A 275 -22.18 17.43 -17.20
N GLN A 276 -20.95 17.15 -17.61
CA GLN A 276 -20.55 16.84 -18.98
C GLN A 276 -19.25 16.01 -18.95
N ASP A 277 -18.87 15.45 -20.09
CA ASP A 277 -17.60 14.73 -20.20
C ASP A 277 -16.41 15.62 -19.83
N LYS A 278 -15.50 15.09 -19.01
CA LYS A 278 -14.32 15.80 -18.51
C LYS A 278 -14.65 17.14 -17.81
N PHE A 279 -15.82 17.23 -17.17
CA PHE A 279 -16.22 18.41 -16.40
C PHE A 279 -15.15 18.82 -15.38
N LYS A 280 -14.84 20.13 -15.37
CA LYS A 280 -13.91 20.77 -14.45
C LYS A 280 -14.51 22.12 -14.04
N PRO A 281 -14.98 22.29 -12.80
CA PRO A 281 -15.49 23.56 -12.34
C PRO A 281 -14.33 24.56 -12.15
N GLU A 282 -14.58 25.84 -12.42
CA GLU A 282 -13.57 26.90 -12.26
C GLU A 282 -13.36 27.31 -10.79
N SER A 283 -14.33 27.02 -9.93
CA SER A 283 -14.33 27.32 -8.50
C SER A 283 -14.96 26.18 -7.70
N LEU A 284 -14.79 26.19 -6.38
CA LEU A 284 -15.32 25.14 -5.50
C LEU A 284 -16.85 25.07 -5.61
N PRO A 285 -17.43 23.94 -6.10
CA PRO A 285 -18.88 23.81 -6.18
C PRO A 285 -19.53 23.54 -4.82
N ASP A 286 -20.81 23.88 -4.72
CA ASP A 286 -21.62 23.69 -3.51
C ASP A 286 -22.14 22.24 -3.36
N HIS A 287 -22.01 21.44 -4.42
CA HIS A 287 -22.44 20.04 -4.49
C HIS A 287 -21.26 19.13 -4.81
N LYS A 288 -21.31 17.88 -4.32
CA LYS A 288 -20.28 16.89 -4.67
C LYS A 288 -20.32 16.64 -6.18
N TRP A 289 -19.14 16.47 -6.77
CA TRP A 289 -18.99 16.21 -8.18
C TRP A 289 -17.87 15.19 -8.45
N GLU A 290 -17.81 14.69 -9.67
CA GLU A 290 -16.79 13.74 -10.13
C GLU A 290 -16.34 14.10 -11.55
N MET A 291 -15.03 14.18 -11.75
CA MET A 291 -14.41 14.30 -13.06
C MET A 291 -14.20 12.90 -13.64
N CYS A 292 -14.82 12.62 -14.79
CA CYS A 292 -14.51 11.45 -15.60
C CYS A 292 -13.52 11.82 -16.70
N SER A 293 -12.44 11.07 -16.84
CA SER A 293 -11.42 11.25 -17.89
C SER A 293 -10.94 9.90 -18.40
N SER A 294 -10.14 9.86 -19.46
CA SER A 294 -9.66 8.61 -20.08
C SER A 294 -8.16 8.67 -20.35
N ILE A 295 -7.49 7.53 -20.19
CA ILE A 295 -6.07 7.40 -20.53
C ILE A 295 -5.86 7.55 -22.05
N ASP A 296 -6.77 7.04 -22.89
CA ASP A 296 -6.81 7.42 -24.30
C ASP A 296 -7.55 8.76 -24.42
N LYS A 297 -6.85 9.80 -24.90
CA LYS A 297 -7.38 11.17 -24.95
C LYS A 297 -8.60 11.29 -25.85
N PHE A 298 -8.77 10.39 -26.82
CA PHE A 298 -9.76 10.46 -27.88
C PHE A 298 -10.90 9.45 -27.77
N SER A 299 -10.86 8.52 -26.82
CA SER A 299 -11.84 7.43 -26.72
C SER A 299 -11.99 6.92 -25.29
N TRP A 300 -13.18 6.44 -24.94
CA TRP A 300 -13.39 5.67 -23.71
C TRP A 300 -13.09 4.18 -23.97
N GLY A 301 -13.53 3.65 -25.11
CA GLY A 301 -13.19 2.31 -25.58
C GLY A 301 -11.75 2.17 -26.09
N TYR A 302 -11.30 0.93 -26.27
CA TYR A 302 -9.95 0.63 -26.78
C TYR A 302 -9.80 0.97 -28.27
N ARG A 303 -8.76 1.72 -28.63
CA ARG A 303 -8.34 1.93 -30.02
C ARG A 303 -7.04 1.20 -30.33
N ARG A 304 -7.07 0.26 -31.29
CA ARG A 304 -5.89 -0.52 -31.71
C ARG A 304 -4.87 0.30 -32.50
N ASN A 305 -5.25 1.47 -32.99
CA ASN A 305 -4.42 2.38 -33.76
C ASN A 305 -3.91 3.59 -32.96
N MET A 306 -4.10 3.61 -31.63
CA MET A 306 -3.58 4.69 -30.79
C MET A 306 -2.05 4.73 -30.85
N VAL A 307 -1.51 5.94 -30.82
CA VAL A 307 -0.06 6.20 -30.68
C VAL A 307 0.24 6.83 -29.33
N LEU A 308 1.50 6.88 -28.93
CA LEU A 308 1.87 7.37 -27.59
C LEU A 308 1.39 8.80 -27.30
N SER A 309 1.35 9.68 -28.31
CA SER A 309 0.84 11.05 -28.16
C SER A 309 -0.66 11.13 -27.85
N ASP A 310 -1.40 10.08 -28.17
CA ASP A 310 -2.84 9.96 -27.88
C ASP A 310 -3.09 9.54 -26.43
N VAL A 311 -2.06 9.07 -25.73
CA VAL A 311 -2.16 8.57 -24.36
C VAL A 311 -1.82 9.69 -23.38
N ALA A 312 -2.68 9.89 -22.38
CA ALA A 312 -2.43 10.82 -21.28
C ALA A 312 -1.11 10.47 -20.57
N THR A 313 -0.28 11.46 -20.33
CA THR A 313 0.98 11.31 -19.60
C THR A 313 0.73 11.16 -18.11
N GLU A 314 1.71 10.62 -17.38
CA GLU A 314 1.65 10.51 -15.91
C GLU A 314 1.38 11.87 -15.26
N CYS A 315 2.08 12.92 -15.71
CA CYS A 315 1.91 14.28 -15.20
C CYS A 315 0.50 14.84 -15.45
N GLU A 316 -0.07 14.61 -16.65
CA GLU A 316 -1.45 15.03 -16.94
C GLU A 316 -2.43 14.35 -15.98
N ILE A 317 -2.33 13.02 -15.81
CA ILE A 317 -3.25 12.26 -14.96
C ILE A 317 -3.15 12.66 -13.48
N ILE A 318 -1.93 12.79 -12.95
CA ILE A 318 -1.70 13.22 -11.56
C ILE A 318 -2.18 14.66 -11.36
N SER A 319 -1.99 15.52 -12.35
CA SER A 319 -2.48 16.89 -12.32
C SER A 319 -4.00 16.96 -12.29
N GLU A 320 -4.68 16.19 -13.13
CA GLU A 320 -6.14 16.10 -13.11
C GLU A 320 -6.67 15.60 -11.75
N LEU A 321 -6.04 14.58 -11.17
CA LEU A 321 -6.37 14.08 -9.84
C LEU A 321 -6.24 15.17 -8.76
N VAL A 322 -5.10 15.85 -8.70
CA VAL A 322 -4.82 16.88 -7.67
C VAL A 322 -5.78 18.07 -7.81
N GLN A 323 -6.01 18.53 -9.03
CA GLN A 323 -6.95 19.63 -9.32
C GLN A 323 -8.37 19.27 -8.89
N THR A 324 -8.83 18.09 -9.30
CA THR A 324 -10.17 17.59 -9.00
C THR A 324 -10.41 17.51 -7.51
N VAL A 325 -9.49 16.89 -6.76
CA VAL A 325 -9.63 16.71 -5.31
C VAL A 325 -9.54 18.04 -4.56
N SER A 326 -8.68 18.96 -5.01
CA SER A 326 -8.58 20.30 -4.42
C SER A 326 -9.90 21.07 -4.56
N LEU A 327 -10.60 20.90 -5.68
CA LEU A 327 -11.94 21.45 -5.95
C LEU A 327 -13.08 20.57 -5.40
N GLY A 328 -12.78 19.58 -4.56
CA GLY A 328 -13.79 18.79 -3.83
C GLY A 328 -14.37 17.62 -4.61
N GLY A 329 -13.91 17.37 -5.83
CA GLY A 329 -14.39 16.29 -6.68
C GLY A 329 -13.78 14.93 -6.34
N ASN A 330 -14.31 13.90 -6.99
CA ASN A 330 -13.61 12.62 -7.18
C ASN A 330 -13.10 12.52 -8.62
N TYR A 331 -11.99 11.81 -8.83
CA TYR A 331 -11.43 11.57 -10.15
C TYR A 331 -11.66 10.10 -10.56
N LEU A 332 -12.39 9.91 -11.64
CA LEU A 332 -12.73 8.60 -12.20
C LEU A 332 -12.00 8.41 -13.53
N LEU A 333 -10.91 7.63 -13.50
CA LEU A 333 -10.00 7.46 -14.63
C LEU A 333 -10.35 6.22 -15.45
N ASN A 334 -10.67 6.42 -16.72
CA ASN A 334 -11.07 5.37 -17.63
C ASN A 334 -9.91 4.65 -18.32
N ILE A 335 -10.11 3.34 -18.51
CA ILE A 335 -9.38 2.50 -19.45
C ILE A 335 -10.33 1.77 -20.40
N GLY A 336 -9.85 1.51 -21.62
CA GLY A 336 -10.48 0.63 -22.59
C GLY A 336 -9.70 -0.68 -22.76
N PRO A 337 -10.17 -1.82 -22.24
CA PRO A 337 -9.55 -3.12 -22.50
C PRO A 337 -9.82 -3.62 -23.93
N THR A 338 -8.93 -4.49 -24.44
CA THR A 338 -9.11 -5.11 -25.77
C THR A 338 -10.28 -6.11 -25.76
N LYS A 339 -10.79 -6.52 -26.94
CA LYS A 339 -11.82 -7.57 -27.05
C LYS A 339 -11.48 -8.90 -26.35
N ASP A 340 -10.18 -9.17 -26.16
CA ASP A 340 -9.71 -10.39 -25.50
C ASP A 340 -9.58 -10.19 -23.98
N GLY A 341 -9.90 -9.02 -23.43
CA GLY A 341 -9.84 -8.75 -21.99
C GLY A 341 -8.45 -8.37 -21.46
N LEU A 342 -7.55 -7.95 -22.36
CA LEU A 342 -6.25 -7.42 -21.98
C LEU A 342 -6.36 -5.92 -21.70
N ILE A 343 -5.95 -5.49 -20.51
CA ILE A 343 -5.58 -4.08 -20.29
C ILE A 343 -4.19 -3.91 -20.90
N VAL A 344 -4.04 -3.10 -21.93
CA VAL A 344 -2.75 -3.00 -22.62
C VAL A 344 -1.66 -2.44 -21.70
N PRO A 345 -0.38 -2.83 -21.86
CA PRO A 345 0.69 -2.46 -20.94
C PRO A 345 0.81 -0.95 -20.67
N ILE A 346 0.58 -0.12 -21.69
CA ILE A 346 0.63 1.33 -21.53
C ILE A 346 -0.44 1.86 -20.57
N PHE A 347 -1.64 1.27 -20.53
CA PHE A 347 -2.68 1.63 -19.57
C PHE A 347 -2.35 1.12 -18.16
N GLN A 348 -1.77 -0.08 -18.05
CA GLN A 348 -1.29 -0.61 -16.77
C GLN A 348 -0.22 0.31 -16.18
N GLU A 349 0.74 0.73 -17.01
CA GLU A 349 1.85 1.59 -16.60
C GLU A 349 1.35 2.95 -16.09
N ARG A 350 0.39 3.60 -16.79
CA ARG A 350 -0.23 4.85 -16.30
C ARG A 350 -0.99 4.67 -14.99
N LEU A 351 -1.74 3.59 -14.83
CA LEU A 351 -2.43 3.28 -13.57
C LEU A 351 -1.43 3.06 -12.42
N LEU A 352 -0.36 2.31 -12.66
CA LEU A 352 0.69 2.06 -11.66
C LEU A 352 1.48 3.33 -11.31
N ALA A 353 1.69 4.25 -12.26
CA ALA A 353 2.32 5.54 -11.99
C ALA A 353 1.49 6.38 -11.01
N VAL A 354 0.17 6.44 -11.20
CA VAL A 354 -0.76 7.09 -10.25
C VAL A 354 -0.68 6.40 -8.88
N GLY A 355 -0.70 5.06 -8.85
CA GLY A 355 -0.58 4.28 -7.62
C GLY A 355 0.71 4.55 -6.85
N LYS A 356 1.84 4.60 -7.56
CA LYS A 356 3.14 4.95 -6.97
C LYS A 356 3.10 6.34 -6.34
N TRP A 357 2.55 7.34 -7.05
CA TRP A 357 2.43 8.68 -6.51
C TRP A 357 1.49 8.75 -5.29
N LEU A 358 0.34 8.05 -5.33
CA LEU A 358 -0.63 7.96 -4.24
C LEU A 358 -0.13 7.16 -3.04
N SER A 359 0.82 6.23 -3.21
CA SER A 359 1.43 5.50 -2.10
C SER A 359 2.25 6.42 -1.19
N ILE A 360 2.78 7.52 -1.75
CA ILE A 360 3.58 8.51 -1.03
C ILE A 360 2.68 9.69 -0.58
N ASN A 361 1.86 10.20 -1.49
CA ASN A 361 1.11 11.44 -1.31
C ASN A 361 -0.37 11.23 -0.95
N GLY A 362 -0.80 9.98 -0.77
CA GLY A 362 -2.20 9.61 -0.57
C GLY A 362 -2.83 10.23 0.66
N GLU A 363 -2.04 10.57 1.69
CA GLU A 363 -2.53 11.29 2.88
C GLU A 363 -3.10 12.67 2.53
N ALA A 364 -2.49 13.37 1.57
CA ALA A 364 -2.94 14.67 1.07
C ALA A 364 -4.18 14.55 0.16
N ILE A 365 -4.56 13.35 -0.25
CA ILE A 365 -5.66 13.10 -1.18
C ILE A 365 -6.84 12.45 -0.46
N TYR A 366 -6.70 11.20 0.00
CA TYR A 366 -7.81 10.42 0.55
C TYR A 366 -8.37 11.07 1.81
N SER A 367 -9.71 11.08 1.92
CA SER A 367 -10.43 11.71 3.05
C SER A 367 -10.12 13.20 3.28
N SER A 368 -9.40 13.86 2.37
CA SER A 368 -9.17 15.30 2.43
C SER A 368 -10.43 16.09 2.04
N LYS A 369 -10.43 17.37 2.40
CA LYS A 369 -11.45 18.34 2.04
C LYS A 369 -10.80 19.52 1.31
N PRO A 370 -11.55 20.22 0.43
CA PRO A 370 -11.13 21.49 -0.10
C PRO A 370 -10.71 22.44 1.02
N TRP A 371 -9.52 23.03 0.89
CA TRP A 371 -9.11 24.08 1.81
C TRP A 371 -9.75 25.42 1.42
N ARG A 372 -9.67 26.46 2.26
CA ARG A 372 -10.27 27.78 1.96
C ARG A 372 -9.79 28.43 0.65
N LYS A 373 -8.66 27.97 0.10
CA LYS A 373 -8.09 28.42 -1.16
C LYS A 373 -7.61 27.20 -1.92
N GLN A 374 -8.18 26.91 -3.09
CA GLN A 374 -7.86 25.69 -3.85
C GLN A 374 -6.57 25.80 -4.65
N LEU A 375 -6.33 26.97 -5.26
CA LEU A 375 -5.19 27.23 -6.12
C LEU A 375 -4.50 28.54 -5.73
N GLU A 376 -3.18 28.47 -5.66
CA GLU A 376 -2.28 29.61 -5.63
C GLU A 376 -1.42 29.62 -6.88
N LYS A 377 -1.64 30.63 -7.72
CA LYS A 377 -0.86 30.86 -8.93
C LYS A 377 0.49 31.47 -8.55
N ASN A 378 1.53 30.66 -8.52
CA ASN A 378 2.94 31.06 -8.42
C ASN A 378 3.73 30.43 -9.60
N THR A 379 5.06 30.37 -9.51
CA THR A 379 5.90 29.81 -10.57
C THR A 379 5.65 28.32 -10.86
N THR A 380 5.15 27.53 -9.90
CA THR A 380 4.91 26.09 -10.05
C THR A 380 3.44 25.67 -9.93
N SER A 381 2.55 26.62 -9.61
CA SER A 381 1.14 26.43 -9.24
C SER A 381 0.92 25.44 -8.09
N VAL A 382 0.44 25.96 -6.95
CA VAL A 382 0.22 25.16 -5.73
C VAL A 382 -1.26 24.93 -5.52
N TRP A 383 -1.63 23.66 -5.40
CA TRP A 383 -2.98 23.21 -5.10
C TRP A 383 -3.07 22.82 -3.62
N TYR A 384 -4.23 23.06 -3.01
CA TYR A 384 -4.41 22.79 -1.59
C TYR A 384 -5.58 21.86 -1.30
N THR A 385 -5.29 20.94 -0.39
CA THR A 385 -6.28 20.15 0.33
C THR A 385 -6.06 20.32 1.82
N SER A 386 -7.02 19.87 2.63
CA SER A 386 -6.91 19.90 4.08
C SER A 386 -7.49 18.65 4.71
N ARG A 387 -6.94 18.25 5.85
CA ARG A 387 -7.47 17.17 6.67
C ARG A 387 -7.23 17.52 8.12
N GLU A 388 -8.30 17.54 8.92
CA GLU A 388 -8.25 17.91 10.33
C GLU A 388 -7.56 19.28 10.52
N THR A 389 -6.40 19.32 11.16
CA THR A 389 -5.62 20.55 11.38
C THR A 389 -4.51 20.76 10.34
N THR A 390 -4.32 19.82 9.41
CA THR A 390 -3.22 19.83 8.43
C THR A 390 -3.71 20.39 7.11
N VAL A 391 -2.89 21.26 6.51
CA VAL A 391 -3.08 21.78 5.15
C VAL A 391 -1.95 21.23 4.29
N TYR A 392 -2.30 20.60 3.17
CA TYR A 392 -1.33 20.06 2.23
C TYR A 392 -1.19 21.04 1.07
N ALA A 393 0.03 21.47 0.81
CA ALA A 393 0.41 22.28 -0.35
C ALA A 393 1.02 21.34 -1.40
N ILE A 394 0.32 21.11 -2.50
CA ILE A 394 0.66 20.14 -3.54
C ILE A 394 1.11 20.91 -4.79
N PHE A 395 2.36 20.68 -5.21
CA PHE A 395 2.92 21.27 -6.42
C PHE A 395 3.54 20.17 -7.27
N LEU A 396 3.34 20.25 -8.59
CA LEU A 396 3.70 19.17 -9.52
C LEU A 396 4.99 19.45 -10.28
N GLN A 397 5.55 20.65 -10.11
CA GLN A 397 6.83 21.05 -10.66
C GLN A 397 7.73 21.50 -9.53
N TRP A 398 8.90 20.87 -9.42
CA TRP A 398 9.88 21.25 -8.40
C TRP A 398 10.43 22.67 -8.70
N PRO A 399 10.46 23.59 -7.72
CA PRO A 399 11.04 24.92 -7.93
C PRO A 399 12.52 24.85 -8.32
N GLU A 400 12.91 25.46 -9.44
CA GLU A 400 14.29 25.39 -9.97
C GLU A 400 15.35 25.91 -8.99
N ASN A 401 15.02 26.92 -8.19
CA ASN A 401 15.89 27.48 -7.17
C ASN A 401 15.78 26.79 -5.80
N GLY A 402 14.97 25.73 -5.70
CA GLY A 402 14.71 25.00 -4.44
C GLY A 402 13.88 25.78 -3.42
N VAL A 403 13.31 26.93 -3.78
CA VAL A 403 12.52 27.78 -2.87
C VAL A 403 11.06 27.83 -3.33
N LEU A 404 10.14 27.37 -2.48
CA LEU A 404 8.70 27.51 -2.67
C LEU A 404 8.15 28.59 -1.76
N SER A 405 7.70 29.71 -2.35
CA SER A 405 7.01 30.77 -1.62
C SER A 405 5.50 30.50 -1.61
N LEU A 406 4.92 30.38 -0.41
CA LEU A 406 3.49 30.19 -0.20
C LEU A 406 2.88 31.45 0.44
N VAL A 407 1.93 32.09 -0.23
CA VAL A 407 1.28 33.33 0.26
C VAL A 407 -0.08 33.07 0.93
N SER A 408 -0.74 31.96 0.63
CA SER A 408 -2.08 31.64 1.17
C SER A 408 -2.08 31.15 2.62
N PRO A 409 -1.08 30.37 3.10
CA PRO A 409 -0.97 30.01 4.52
C PRO A 409 -0.53 31.21 5.36
N ILE A 410 -1.28 31.51 6.42
CA ILE A 410 -0.88 32.48 7.45
C ILE A 410 -0.34 31.67 8.62
N THR A 411 0.94 31.81 8.91
CA THR A 411 1.64 31.03 9.93
C THR A 411 1.56 31.68 11.30
N THR A 412 1.71 30.87 12.34
CA THR A 412 1.84 31.29 13.73
C THR A 412 3.14 30.73 14.30
N SER A 413 3.53 31.11 15.52
CA SER A 413 4.73 30.56 16.18
C SER A 413 4.67 29.05 16.43
N THR A 414 3.48 28.43 16.31
CA THR A 414 3.29 26.98 16.46
C THR A 414 3.16 26.23 15.14
N THR A 415 3.18 26.94 13.99
CA THR A 415 3.07 26.31 12.68
C THR A 415 4.32 25.49 12.37
N GLN A 416 4.13 24.21 12.03
CA GLN A 416 5.20 23.35 11.54
C GLN A 416 5.01 23.08 10.05
N VAL A 417 6.11 23.07 9.31
CA VAL A 417 6.13 22.74 7.89
C VAL A 417 7.01 21.51 7.71
N SER A 418 6.48 20.51 7.03
CA SER A 418 7.19 19.28 6.69
C SER A 418 6.85 18.89 5.25
N THR A 419 7.82 18.32 4.55
CA THR A 419 7.61 17.74 3.21
C THR A 419 7.12 16.31 3.36
N SER A 420 6.07 15.94 2.63
CA SER A 420 5.62 14.55 2.48
C SER A 420 6.58 13.82 1.54
N SER A 421 7.68 13.29 2.08
CA SER A 421 8.53 12.36 1.34
C SER A 421 8.53 11.00 2.03
N ALA A 422 8.37 9.95 1.23
CA ALA A 422 8.84 8.59 1.54
C ALA A 422 10.38 8.50 1.62
N ASP A 423 11.04 9.64 1.87
CA ASP A 423 12.49 9.82 2.00
C ASP A 423 12.75 10.74 3.20
N THR A 424 12.14 10.45 4.35
CA THR A 424 12.66 10.99 5.61
C THR A 424 13.46 9.89 6.28
N PHE A 425 14.78 10.04 6.23
CA PHE A 425 15.66 9.25 7.06
C PHE A 425 15.18 9.32 8.53
N PRO A 426 15.34 8.24 9.31
CA PRO A 426 15.08 8.31 10.73
C PRO A 426 15.91 9.42 11.36
N LYS A 427 15.30 10.26 12.21
CA LYS A 427 16.00 11.36 12.90
C LYS A 427 17.13 10.85 13.80
N GLN A 428 17.00 9.61 14.27
CA GLN A 428 17.96 8.95 15.13
C GLN A 428 18.13 7.49 14.71
N VAL A 429 19.37 7.01 14.70
CA VAL A 429 19.69 5.60 14.46
C VAL A 429 20.34 4.99 15.71
N LYS A 430 19.81 3.84 16.13
CA LYS A 430 20.41 3.01 17.17
C LYS A 430 21.44 2.09 16.53
N ILE A 431 22.70 2.20 16.96
CA ILE A 431 23.77 1.31 16.53
C ILE A 431 23.91 0.17 17.54
N VAL A 432 23.88 -1.07 17.06
CA VAL A 432 24.23 -2.27 17.83
C VAL A 432 25.65 -2.66 17.46
N GLU A 433 26.60 -2.42 18.36
CA GLU A 433 28.00 -2.73 18.16
C GLU A 433 28.26 -4.21 18.44
N VAL A 434 28.62 -4.97 17.41
CA VAL A 434 28.83 -6.43 17.51
C VAL A 434 30.31 -6.83 17.53
N GLY A 435 31.24 -5.88 17.48
CA GLY A 435 32.66 -6.16 17.31
C GLY A 435 33.30 -6.98 18.42
N ALA A 436 32.87 -6.80 19.68
CA ALA A 436 33.41 -7.58 20.80
C ALA A 436 33.03 -9.07 20.75
N ARG A 437 31.83 -9.39 20.22
CA ARG A 437 31.35 -10.77 20.02
C ARG A 437 31.66 -11.26 18.62
N ASP A 438 30.91 -10.77 17.64
CA ASP A 438 30.96 -11.24 16.25
C ASP A 438 32.29 -10.91 15.58
N GLY A 439 32.82 -9.71 15.88
CA GLY A 439 34.06 -9.23 15.31
C GLY A 439 35.28 -10.06 15.72
N LEU A 440 35.33 -10.49 17.00
CA LEU A 440 36.47 -11.24 17.54
C LEU A 440 36.35 -12.74 17.34
N GLN A 441 35.15 -13.34 17.26
CA GLN A 441 34.95 -14.80 17.36
C GLN A 441 35.80 -15.67 16.41
N ASN A 442 36.17 -15.13 15.25
CA ASN A 442 36.92 -15.82 14.20
C ASN A 442 38.42 -15.45 14.16
N GLU A 443 38.91 -14.65 15.12
CA GLU A 443 40.32 -14.30 15.22
C GLU A 443 41.16 -15.54 15.54
N LYS A 444 42.28 -15.68 14.82
CA LYS A 444 43.13 -16.89 14.93
C LYS A 444 43.84 -16.99 16.27
N ASN A 445 44.25 -15.85 16.82
CA ASN A 445 44.96 -15.77 18.08
C ASN A 445 43.96 -15.41 19.18
N ILE A 446 44.05 -16.12 20.32
CA ILE A 446 43.19 -15.84 21.46
C ILE A 446 43.46 -14.43 21.99
N VAL A 447 42.52 -13.52 21.75
CA VAL A 447 42.53 -12.19 22.37
C VAL A 447 42.37 -12.33 23.89
N PRO A 448 43.28 -11.78 24.71
CA PRO A 448 43.20 -11.89 26.16
C PRO A 448 41.92 -11.28 26.75
N THR A 449 41.39 -11.87 27.82
CA THR A 449 40.20 -11.38 28.54
C THR A 449 40.29 -9.89 28.91
N PRO A 450 41.41 -9.37 29.46
CA PRO A 450 41.52 -7.94 29.79
C PRO A 450 41.43 -7.03 28.57
N THR A 451 41.90 -7.48 27.41
CA THR A 451 41.81 -6.73 26.15
C THR A 451 40.36 -6.64 25.66
N LYS A 452 39.58 -7.74 25.76
CA LYS A 452 38.15 -7.75 25.43
C LYS A 452 37.36 -6.82 26.34
N ILE A 453 37.62 -6.89 27.65
CA ILE A 453 36.98 -6.02 28.64
C ILE A 453 37.29 -4.55 28.31
N LYS A 454 38.57 -4.23 28.11
CA LYS A 454 38.99 -2.86 27.78
C LYS A 454 38.36 -2.34 26.49
N LEU A 455 38.23 -3.17 25.47
CA LEU A 455 37.53 -2.81 24.23
C LEU A 455 36.06 -2.44 24.50
N ILE A 456 35.32 -3.27 25.24
CA ILE A 456 33.90 -3.03 25.53
C ILE A 456 33.72 -1.75 26.36
N ASP A 457 34.62 -1.50 27.31
CA ASP A 457 34.59 -0.27 28.11
C ASP A 457 34.87 0.97 27.22
N MET A 458 35.84 0.91 26.31
CA MET A 458 36.11 2.00 25.35
C MET A 458 34.94 2.25 24.41
N LEU A 459 34.28 1.19 23.93
CA LEU A 459 33.07 1.31 23.10
C LEU A 459 31.90 1.93 23.89
N SER A 460 31.80 1.62 25.19
CA SER A 460 30.82 2.22 26.09
C SER A 460 31.09 3.73 26.27
N GLU A 461 32.34 4.10 26.47
CA GLU A 461 32.77 5.50 26.60
C GLU A 461 32.60 6.32 25.32
N ALA A 462 32.55 5.65 24.15
CA ALA A 462 32.24 6.25 22.86
C ALA A 462 30.75 6.59 22.70
N GLY A 463 29.87 6.15 23.61
CA GLY A 463 28.44 6.48 23.59
C GLY A 463 27.58 5.53 22.76
N LEU A 464 28.08 4.32 22.46
CA LEU A 464 27.29 3.29 21.79
C LEU A 464 26.18 2.78 22.74
N PRO A 465 24.90 2.78 22.32
CA PRO A 465 23.79 2.44 23.22
C PRO A 465 23.65 0.93 23.48
N VAL A 466 24.20 0.09 22.59
CA VAL A 466 24.15 -1.36 22.69
C VAL A 466 25.47 -1.95 22.22
N ILE A 467 26.10 -2.79 23.04
CA ILE A 467 27.36 -3.48 22.73
C ILE A 467 27.18 -4.96 23.02
N GLU A 468 27.17 -5.80 21.98
CA GLU A 468 27.08 -7.25 22.14
C GLU A 468 28.40 -7.79 22.70
N ALA A 469 28.39 -8.08 24.01
CA ALA A 469 29.61 -8.20 24.79
C ALA A 469 30.35 -9.53 24.55
N THR A 470 29.61 -10.63 24.41
CA THR A 470 30.17 -11.98 24.24
C THR A 470 29.09 -12.98 23.82
N SER A 471 29.44 -14.27 23.74
CA SER A 471 28.50 -15.35 23.46
C SER A 471 28.71 -16.56 24.37
N PHE A 472 27.62 -17.15 24.83
CA PHE A 472 27.61 -18.36 25.68
C PHE A 472 27.47 -19.60 24.80
N VAL A 473 28.52 -19.85 24.03
CA VAL A 473 28.64 -20.97 23.09
C VAL A 473 29.65 -22.01 23.57
N SER A 474 29.74 -23.13 22.86
CA SER A 474 30.72 -24.17 23.18
C SER A 474 32.15 -23.65 22.96
N PRO A 475 33.02 -23.65 23.99
CA PRO A 475 34.42 -23.22 23.86
C PRO A 475 35.23 -24.15 22.94
N LYS A 476 34.75 -25.38 22.69
CA LYS A 476 35.36 -26.28 21.71
C LYS A 476 35.18 -25.77 20.27
N TRP A 477 34.03 -25.16 19.97
CA TRP A 477 33.68 -24.71 18.62
C TRP A 477 34.07 -23.26 18.39
N VAL A 478 33.98 -22.43 19.43
CA VAL A 478 34.39 -21.02 19.39
C VAL A 478 35.32 -20.73 20.58
N PRO A 479 36.60 -21.13 20.51
CA PRO A 479 37.57 -20.96 21.61
C PRO A 479 37.70 -19.51 22.08
N GLN A 480 37.54 -18.57 21.16
CA GLN A 480 37.61 -17.14 21.43
C GLN A 480 36.55 -16.65 22.45
N MET A 481 35.46 -17.40 22.65
CA MET A 481 34.35 -17.04 23.55
C MET A 481 34.33 -17.88 24.83
N ALA A 482 35.42 -18.60 25.14
CA ALA A 482 35.51 -19.47 26.31
C ALA A 482 35.47 -18.70 27.65
N ASP A 483 35.94 -17.46 27.67
CA ASP A 483 35.99 -16.55 28.81
C ASP A 483 34.74 -15.67 28.96
N ASN A 484 33.61 -16.05 28.33
CA ASN A 484 32.37 -15.27 28.27
C ASN A 484 31.89 -14.71 29.63
N ALA A 485 31.85 -15.54 30.67
CA ALA A 485 31.40 -15.14 31.99
C ALA A 485 32.37 -14.15 32.67
N GLU A 486 33.67 -14.30 32.44
CA GLU A 486 34.70 -13.39 32.96
C GLU A 486 34.61 -12.03 32.27
N VAL A 487 34.47 -12.02 30.94
CA VAL A 487 34.25 -10.79 30.16
C VAL A 487 33.00 -10.07 30.65
N LEU A 488 31.85 -10.75 30.69
CA LEU A 488 30.57 -10.10 31.02
C LEU A 488 30.56 -9.50 32.44
N LYS A 489 31.24 -10.15 33.40
CA LYS A 489 31.38 -9.67 34.78
C LYS A 489 32.46 -8.60 34.94
N GLY A 490 33.48 -8.63 34.09
CA GLY A 490 34.64 -7.75 34.17
C GLY A 490 34.44 -6.37 33.55
N ILE A 491 33.49 -6.21 32.62
CA ILE A 491 33.19 -4.90 32.03
C ILE A 491 32.53 -3.94 33.02
N GLN A 492 32.81 -2.65 32.85
CA GLN A 492 32.08 -1.60 33.52
C GLN A 492 30.70 -1.43 32.86
N LYS A 493 29.63 -1.56 33.66
CA LYS A 493 28.25 -1.37 33.17
C LYS A 493 27.86 0.10 33.26
N PHE A 494 27.88 0.80 32.13
CA PHE A 494 27.48 2.20 32.07
C PHE A 494 25.94 2.34 32.09
N PRO A 495 25.38 3.31 32.84
CA PRO A 495 23.94 3.56 32.83
C PRO A 495 23.41 3.87 31.43
N GLY A 496 22.31 3.24 31.03
CA GLY A 496 21.67 3.47 29.73
C GLY A 496 22.26 2.69 28.55
N ILE A 497 23.31 1.87 28.77
CA ILE A 497 23.89 0.99 27.75
C ILE A 497 23.47 -0.45 28.01
N ASN A 498 23.03 -1.14 26.94
CA ASN A 498 22.71 -2.55 26.99
C ASN A 498 23.90 -3.40 26.53
N TYR A 499 24.08 -4.56 27.18
CA TYR A 499 25.16 -5.49 26.90
C TYR A 499 24.61 -6.88 26.58
N PRO A 500 23.92 -7.05 25.43
CA PRO A 500 23.37 -8.34 25.05
C PRO A 500 24.47 -9.38 24.85
N VAL A 501 24.11 -10.64 25.02
CA VAL A 501 25.00 -11.78 24.76
C VAL A 501 24.29 -12.85 23.94
N LEU A 502 25.00 -13.47 23.02
CA LEU A 502 24.45 -14.51 22.17
C LEU A 502 24.32 -15.84 22.91
N THR A 503 23.13 -16.45 22.87
CA THR A 503 22.80 -17.70 23.56
C THR A 503 22.09 -18.66 22.60
N PRO A 504 22.79 -19.59 21.92
CA PRO A 504 22.16 -20.44 20.89
C PRO A 504 21.45 -21.67 21.43
N ASN A 505 21.51 -21.92 22.74
CA ASN A 505 20.86 -23.06 23.39
C ASN A 505 20.54 -22.74 24.86
N ILE A 506 19.67 -23.55 25.47
CA ILE A 506 19.18 -23.32 26.83
C ILE A 506 20.28 -23.35 27.90
N LYS A 507 21.33 -24.16 27.73
CA LYS A 507 22.47 -24.21 28.66
C LYS A 507 23.25 -22.89 28.61
N GLY A 508 23.49 -22.38 27.40
CA GLY A 508 24.11 -21.08 27.18
C GLY A 508 23.27 -19.94 27.77
N PHE A 509 21.95 -19.99 27.58
CA PHE A 509 21.03 -19.04 28.19
C PHE A 509 21.12 -19.04 29.73
N GLN A 510 21.06 -20.21 30.37
CA GLN A 510 21.16 -20.33 31.82
C GLN A 510 22.51 -19.80 32.34
N ALA A 511 23.61 -20.12 31.66
CA ALA A 511 24.93 -19.61 32.00
C ALA A 511 25.03 -18.08 31.83
N ALA A 512 24.43 -17.52 30.79
CA ALA A 512 24.37 -16.08 30.56
C ALA A 512 23.62 -15.36 31.69
N VAL A 513 22.46 -15.88 32.08
CA VAL A 513 21.68 -15.34 33.20
C VAL A 513 22.47 -15.43 34.51
N ALA A 514 23.11 -16.56 34.78
CA ALA A 514 23.97 -16.73 35.95
C ALA A 514 25.19 -15.78 35.96
N ALA A 515 25.65 -15.36 34.78
CA ALA A 515 26.71 -14.37 34.62
C ALA A 515 26.20 -12.91 34.69
N GLY A 516 24.89 -12.69 34.78
CA GLY A 516 24.27 -11.37 34.93
C GLY A 516 23.79 -10.73 33.62
N ALA A 517 23.58 -11.51 32.57
CA ALA A 517 22.99 -11.01 31.32
C ALA A 517 21.57 -10.48 31.55
N LYS A 518 21.28 -9.27 31.05
CA LYS A 518 19.95 -8.64 31.10
C LYS A 518 19.23 -8.62 29.76
N GLU A 519 19.91 -9.03 28.70
CA GLU A 519 19.41 -9.14 27.34
C GLU A 519 20.19 -10.25 26.65
N VAL A 520 19.51 -11.04 25.82
CA VAL A 520 20.15 -12.14 25.08
C VAL A 520 19.76 -12.10 23.62
N SER A 521 20.58 -12.72 22.77
CA SER A 521 20.29 -12.90 21.35
C SER A 521 20.25 -14.37 20.94
N ILE A 522 19.42 -14.66 19.94
CA ILE A 522 19.34 -15.95 19.25
C ILE A 522 19.51 -15.74 17.75
N PHE A 523 19.94 -16.78 17.03
CA PHE A 523 20.10 -16.71 15.57
C PHE A 523 19.33 -17.82 14.86
N GLY A 524 18.82 -17.49 13.67
CA GLY A 524 18.32 -18.40 12.66
C GLY A 524 18.90 -18.03 11.29
N ALA A 525 18.48 -18.72 10.23
CA ALA A 525 18.89 -18.41 8.86
C ALA A 525 17.77 -18.68 7.86
N ALA A 526 17.78 -17.95 6.75
CA ALA A 526 16.82 -18.09 5.65
C ALA A 526 17.19 -19.19 4.63
N SER A 527 18.15 -20.06 4.98
CA SER A 527 18.67 -21.12 4.12
C SER A 527 18.77 -22.45 4.86
N GLU A 528 18.21 -23.50 4.28
CA GLU A 528 18.20 -24.85 4.88
C GLU A 528 19.61 -25.45 4.86
N GLN A 529 20.31 -25.34 3.73
CA GLN A 529 21.69 -25.84 3.64
C GLN A 529 22.64 -25.09 4.57
N PHE A 530 22.47 -23.78 4.72
CA PHE A 530 23.26 -23.00 5.68
C PHE A 530 22.97 -23.45 7.12
N THR A 531 21.70 -23.58 7.50
CA THR A 531 21.31 -24.02 8.85
C THR A 531 21.84 -25.41 9.16
N LYS A 532 21.73 -26.35 8.20
CA LYS A 532 22.25 -27.71 8.33
C LYS A 532 23.76 -27.76 8.47
N LYS A 533 24.51 -26.98 7.70
CA LYS A 533 25.98 -26.94 7.81
C LYS A 533 26.47 -26.23 9.08
N ASN A 534 25.75 -25.21 9.53
CA ASN A 534 26.15 -24.40 10.69
C ASN A 534 25.75 -25.04 12.03
N THR A 535 24.55 -25.64 12.10
CA THR A 535 23.97 -26.15 13.37
C THR A 535 23.52 -27.60 13.33
N ASN A 536 23.71 -28.29 12.20
CA ASN A 536 23.32 -29.69 11.98
C ASN A 536 21.83 -29.96 12.26
N CYS A 537 20.97 -29.02 11.87
CA CYS A 537 19.51 -29.16 11.92
C CYS A 537 18.83 -28.37 10.78
N SER A 538 17.54 -28.60 10.56
CA SER A 538 16.68 -27.79 9.68
C SER A 538 16.33 -26.44 10.31
N ILE A 539 15.80 -25.51 9.49
CA ILE A 539 15.31 -24.21 10.00
C ILE A 539 14.23 -24.41 11.06
N ASP A 540 13.28 -25.32 10.84
CA ASP A 540 12.19 -25.56 11.79
C ASP A 540 12.67 -26.13 13.12
N GLU A 541 13.60 -27.09 13.10
CA GLU A 541 14.23 -27.61 14.33
C GLU A 541 15.03 -26.52 15.05
N SER A 542 15.72 -25.65 14.32
CA SER A 542 16.46 -24.51 14.89
C SER A 542 15.53 -23.53 15.61
N LEU A 543 14.38 -23.20 14.98
CA LEU A 543 13.37 -22.35 15.59
C LEU A 543 12.70 -23.02 16.79
N GLN A 544 12.41 -24.32 16.74
CA GLN A 544 11.89 -25.05 17.90
C GLN A 544 12.84 -24.99 19.11
N ARG A 545 14.15 -25.13 18.90
CA ARG A 545 15.15 -24.97 19.97
C ARG A 545 15.18 -23.54 20.51
N SER A 546 14.99 -22.56 19.63
CA SER A 546 14.90 -21.15 20.02
C SER A 546 13.67 -20.84 20.87
N ASP A 547 12.56 -21.55 20.66
CA ASP A 547 11.34 -21.40 21.45
C ASP A 547 11.54 -21.73 22.93
N GLU A 548 12.38 -22.73 23.25
CA GLU A 548 12.73 -23.05 24.64
C GLU A 548 13.43 -21.87 25.33
N ILE A 549 14.33 -21.18 24.61
CA ILE A 549 15.05 -20.00 25.10
C ILE A 549 14.08 -18.84 25.29
N LEU A 550 13.19 -18.59 24.32
CA LEU A 550 12.20 -17.51 24.40
C LEU A 550 11.23 -17.71 25.57
N ARG A 551 10.79 -18.95 25.82
CA ARG A 551 9.97 -19.27 27.00
C ARG A 551 10.72 -19.03 28.30
N ALA A 552 11.97 -19.48 28.41
CA ALA A 552 12.80 -19.28 29.59
C ALA A 552 13.12 -17.78 29.84
N ALA A 553 13.44 -17.05 28.78
CA ALA A 553 13.72 -15.61 28.83
C ALA A 553 12.48 -14.81 29.25
N ARG A 554 11.30 -15.15 28.70
CA ARG A 554 10.02 -14.55 29.12
C ARG A 554 9.73 -14.80 30.60
N ALA A 555 9.97 -16.02 31.09
CA ALA A 555 9.81 -16.34 32.51
C ALA A 555 10.78 -15.55 33.42
N ALA A 556 11.96 -15.23 32.91
CA ALA A 556 12.97 -14.43 33.61
C ALA A 556 12.82 -12.91 33.40
N GLY A 557 11.88 -12.45 32.57
CA GLY A 557 11.73 -11.03 32.21
C GLY A 557 12.89 -10.47 31.37
N ILE A 558 13.58 -11.33 30.62
CA ILE A 558 14.76 -10.96 29.82
C ILE A 558 14.34 -10.80 28.35
N PRO A 559 14.55 -9.63 27.72
CA PRO A 559 14.28 -9.44 26.29
C PRO A 559 15.22 -10.29 25.42
N VAL A 560 14.67 -10.78 24.30
CA VAL A 560 15.39 -11.60 23.32
C VAL A 560 15.41 -10.90 21.97
N ARG A 561 16.61 -10.71 21.43
CA ARG A 561 16.84 -10.21 20.07
C ARG A 561 17.06 -11.38 19.10
N GLY A 562 16.48 -11.29 17.91
CA GLY A 562 16.67 -12.27 16.84
C GLY A 562 17.68 -11.82 15.79
N TYR A 563 18.41 -12.77 15.22
CA TYR A 563 19.21 -12.57 14.00
C TYR A 563 18.75 -13.57 12.93
N VAL A 564 18.52 -13.10 11.71
CA VAL A 564 18.25 -13.97 10.55
C VAL A 564 19.41 -13.84 9.58
N SER A 565 20.15 -14.92 9.36
CA SER A 565 21.26 -14.99 8.40
C SER A 565 20.79 -15.29 6.97
N CYS A 566 21.64 -15.01 5.99
CA CYS A 566 21.48 -15.29 4.57
C CYS A 566 20.28 -14.58 3.92
N VAL A 567 19.91 -13.38 4.39
CA VAL A 567 18.68 -12.71 3.90
C VAL A 567 18.81 -12.14 2.49
N LEU A 568 20.03 -11.81 2.04
CA LEU A 568 20.30 -11.28 0.70
C LEU A 568 21.00 -12.30 -0.21
N GLY A 569 21.37 -13.44 0.32
CA GLY A 569 22.08 -14.50 -0.39
C GLY A 569 22.71 -15.53 0.56
N CYS A 570 22.90 -16.74 0.04
CA CYS A 570 23.47 -17.87 0.75
C CYS A 570 24.70 -18.41 -0.01
N PRO A 571 25.80 -18.77 0.69
CA PRO A 571 26.98 -19.34 0.04
C PRO A 571 26.75 -20.71 -0.60
N TYR A 572 25.65 -21.39 -0.26
CA TYR A 572 25.35 -22.74 -0.75
C TYR A 572 24.14 -22.80 -1.68
N GLU A 573 23.09 -22.04 -1.40
CA GLU A 573 21.85 -22.01 -2.19
C GLU A 573 21.80 -20.84 -3.19
N GLY A 574 22.73 -19.89 -3.09
CA GLY A 574 22.74 -18.70 -3.93
C GLY A 574 21.65 -17.72 -3.54
N LYS A 575 20.71 -17.44 -4.45
CA LYS A 575 19.64 -16.46 -4.21
C LYS A 575 18.62 -17.02 -3.22
N ILE A 576 18.30 -16.22 -2.20
CA ILE A 576 17.24 -16.50 -1.23
C ILE A 576 16.02 -15.64 -1.56
N SER A 577 14.82 -16.24 -1.48
CA SER A 577 13.57 -15.55 -1.77
C SER A 577 13.20 -14.57 -0.64
N PRO A 578 12.86 -13.30 -0.93
CA PRO A 578 12.32 -12.35 0.04
C PRO A 578 11.15 -12.90 0.86
N ALA A 579 10.25 -13.67 0.23
CA ALA A 579 9.11 -14.28 0.92
C ALA A 579 9.55 -15.27 2.01
N LYS A 580 10.64 -16.01 1.78
CA LYS A 580 11.17 -16.94 2.78
C LYS A 580 11.79 -16.19 3.96
N VAL A 581 12.45 -15.07 3.71
CA VAL A 581 12.96 -14.18 4.77
C VAL A 581 11.79 -13.63 5.59
N ALA A 582 10.73 -13.16 4.94
CA ALA A 582 9.53 -12.65 5.61
C ALA A 582 8.85 -13.71 6.50
N GLU A 583 8.71 -14.94 6.00
CA GLU A 583 8.15 -16.08 6.76
C GLU A 583 8.92 -16.33 8.07
N ILE A 584 10.24 -16.43 8.00
CA ILE A 584 11.10 -16.73 9.16
C ILE A 584 11.12 -15.55 10.13
N THR A 585 11.22 -14.33 9.62
CA THR A 585 11.21 -13.11 10.42
C THR A 585 9.89 -12.99 11.19
N LYS A 586 8.76 -13.21 10.51
CA LYS A 586 7.43 -13.25 11.13
C LYS A 586 7.35 -14.30 12.23
N LYS A 587 7.90 -15.49 12.01
CA LYS A 587 7.90 -16.59 12.99
C LYS A 587 8.71 -16.20 14.24
N MET A 588 9.93 -15.69 14.09
CA MET A 588 10.75 -15.22 15.21
C MET A 588 10.07 -14.07 15.99
N TYR A 589 9.45 -13.12 15.27
CA TYR A 589 8.72 -12.01 15.89
C TYR A 589 7.53 -12.52 16.71
N SER A 590 6.75 -13.45 16.13
CA SER A 590 5.58 -14.04 16.77
C SER A 590 5.93 -14.87 18.02
N MET A 591 7.11 -15.49 18.04
CA MET A 591 7.59 -16.24 19.21
C MET A 591 8.02 -15.32 20.37
N GLY A 592 8.27 -14.03 20.09
CA GLY A 592 8.53 -13.01 21.10
C GLY A 592 9.88 -12.31 21.00
N CYS A 593 10.61 -12.44 19.89
CA CYS A 593 11.75 -11.57 19.63
C CYS A 593 11.27 -10.11 19.49
N TYR A 594 11.83 -9.18 20.27
CA TYR A 594 11.38 -7.79 20.25
C TYR A 594 11.95 -7.00 19.06
N GLU A 595 13.13 -7.41 18.59
CA GLU A 595 13.85 -6.83 17.46
C GLU A 595 14.52 -7.96 16.67
N ILE A 596 14.50 -7.88 15.34
CA ILE A 596 15.10 -8.87 14.45
C ILE A 596 16.06 -8.20 13.48
N SER A 597 17.32 -8.61 13.54
CA SER A 597 18.37 -8.16 12.63
C SER A 597 18.48 -9.05 11.41
N LEU A 598 18.34 -8.43 10.24
CA LEU A 598 18.37 -9.08 8.93
C LEU A 598 19.79 -9.02 8.37
N GLY A 599 20.46 -10.17 8.34
CA GLY A 599 21.89 -10.30 8.08
C GLY A 599 22.26 -10.68 6.64
N ASP A 600 23.02 -9.81 5.96
CA ASP A 600 23.74 -10.13 4.71
C ASP A 600 25.02 -10.92 5.03
N THR A 601 24.87 -12.19 5.40
CA THR A 601 25.93 -13.06 5.96
C THR A 601 27.21 -13.15 5.15
N ILE A 602 27.14 -12.96 3.82
CA ILE A 602 28.30 -13.07 2.93
C ILE A 602 28.64 -11.75 2.24
N GLY A 603 27.87 -10.68 2.47
CA GLY A 603 28.12 -9.35 1.93
C GLY A 603 27.78 -9.19 0.45
N VAL A 604 26.95 -10.08 -0.12
CA VAL A 604 26.61 -10.09 -1.56
C VAL A 604 25.42 -9.21 -1.91
N GLY A 605 24.75 -8.66 -0.89
CA GLY A 605 23.58 -7.82 -1.08
C GLY A 605 23.87 -6.58 -1.91
N THR A 606 22.86 -6.13 -2.64
CA THR A 606 22.88 -4.83 -3.34
C THR A 606 21.61 -4.05 -2.97
N PRO A 607 21.57 -2.71 -3.16
CA PRO A 607 20.42 -1.90 -2.76
C PRO A 607 19.09 -2.37 -3.34
N GLY A 608 19.09 -2.87 -4.59
CA GLY A 608 17.88 -3.45 -5.19
C GLY A 608 17.39 -4.70 -4.47
N ILE A 609 18.29 -5.62 -4.13
CA ILE A 609 17.96 -6.86 -3.38
C ILE A 609 17.51 -6.51 -1.96
N MET A 610 18.19 -5.56 -1.30
CA MET A 610 17.82 -5.07 0.02
C MET A 610 16.39 -4.51 0.01
N ARG A 611 16.06 -3.65 -0.97
CA ARG A 611 14.73 -3.07 -1.12
C ARG A 611 13.66 -4.15 -1.27
N ASP A 612 13.88 -5.11 -2.16
CA ASP A 612 12.91 -6.16 -2.45
C ASP A 612 12.72 -7.07 -1.22
N MET A 613 13.81 -7.37 -0.49
CA MET A 613 13.79 -8.11 0.77
C MET A 613 13.00 -7.38 1.85
N LEU A 614 13.34 -6.11 2.13
CA LEU A 614 12.65 -5.31 3.14
C LEU A 614 11.18 -5.09 2.79
N SER A 615 10.84 -4.88 1.52
CA SER A 615 9.44 -4.72 1.09
C SER A 615 8.60 -5.95 1.45
N ALA A 616 9.16 -7.15 1.26
CA ALA A 616 8.47 -8.39 1.63
C ALA A 616 8.37 -8.56 3.15
N VAL A 617 9.43 -8.25 3.90
CA VAL A 617 9.44 -8.40 5.37
C VAL A 617 8.51 -7.39 6.05
N MET A 618 8.51 -6.13 5.59
CA MET A 618 7.70 -5.05 6.17
C MET A 618 6.20 -5.24 5.95
N TYR A 619 5.79 -6.11 5.02
CA TYR A 619 4.40 -6.52 4.89
C TYR A 619 3.94 -7.37 6.08
N GLU A 620 4.85 -8.12 6.70
CA GLU A 620 4.55 -9.12 7.73
C GLU A 620 4.96 -8.67 9.15
N VAL A 621 5.98 -7.81 9.26
CA VAL A 621 6.58 -7.39 10.54
C VAL A 621 6.73 -5.86 10.58
N PRO A 622 6.34 -5.19 11.68
CA PRO A 622 6.48 -3.74 11.80
C PRO A 622 7.94 -3.29 11.67
N VAL A 623 8.18 -2.22 10.89
CA VAL A 623 9.54 -1.67 10.68
C VAL A 623 10.28 -1.33 11.97
N ALA A 624 9.56 -0.90 13.01
CA ALA A 624 10.12 -0.59 14.32
C ALA A 624 10.72 -1.79 15.05
N ALA A 625 10.41 -3.02 14.62
CA ALA A 625 10.99 -4.26 15.15
C ALA A 625 12.11 -4.82 14.27
N LEU A 626 12.51 -4.11 13.21
CA LEU A 626 13.52 -4.56 12.25
C LEU A 626 14.84 -3.83 12.46
N ALA A 627 15.93 -4.57 12.25
CA ALA A 627 17.29 -4.06 12.15
C ALA A 627 17.98 -4.69 10.94
N VAL A 628 19.10 -4.10 10.50
CA VAL A 628 19.93 -4.66 9.42
C VAL A 628 21.36 -4.90 9.89
N HIS A 629 21.95 -6.00 9.44
CA HIS A 629 23.35 -6.36 9.65
C HIS A 629 24.01 -6.60 8.29
N CYS A 630 24.85 -5.67 7.85
CA CYS A 630 25.50 -5.77 6.54
C CYS A 630 26.99 -6.12 6.69
N HIS A 631 27.43 -7.13 5.94
CA HIS A 631 28.86 -7.41 5.77
C HIS A 631 29.40 -6.66 4.55
N ASP A 632 30.66 -6.24 4.60
CA ASP A 632 31.25 -5.36 3.58
C ASP A 632 32.20 -6.08 2.62
N THR A 633 31.96 -7.37 2.36
CA THR A 633 32.77 -8.22 1.46
C THR A 633 32.97 -7.60 0.08
N TYR A 634 31.91 -7.01 -0.49
CA TYR A 634 31.91 -6.42 -1.83
C TYR A 634 31.77 -4.89 -1.83
N GLY A 635 32.01 -4.23 -0.68
CA GLY A 635 31.92 -2.77 -0.56
C GLY A 635 30.48 -2.23 -0.65
N GLN A 636 29.47 -3.07 -0.38
CA GLN A 636 28.05 -2.72 -0.52
C GLN A 636 27.37 -2.39 0.82
N ALA A 637 28.04 -2.55 1.96
CA ALA A 637 27.37 -2.52 3.25
C ALA A 637 26.74 -1.16 3.59
N LEU A 638 27.46 -0.06 3.33
CA LEU A 638 26.91 1.29 3.50
C LEU A 638 25.74 1.57 2.55
N ALA A 639 25.83 1.15 1.29
CA ALA A 639 24.77 1.36 0.30
C ALA A 639 23.49 0.57 0.67
N ASN A 640 23.65 -0.67 1.12
CA ASN A 640 22.56 -1.50 1.61
C ASN A 640 21.93 -0.93 2.89
N THR A 641 22.77 -0.41 3.81
CA THR A 641 22.30 0.26 5.02
C THR A 641 21.54 1.53 4.69
N LEU A 642 22.04 2.35 3.76
CA LEU A 642 21.37 3.57 3.31
C LEU A 642 19.97 3.26 2.77
N MET A 643 19.84 2.22 1.94
CA MET A 643 18.55 1.75 1.45
C MET A 643 17.61 1.35 2.61
N ALA A 644 18.11 0.63 3.61
CA ALA A 644 17.31 0.26 4.78
C ALA A 644 16.82 1.50 5.56
N LEU A 645 17.69 2.51 5.72
CA LEU A 645 17.32 3.78 6.37
C LEU A 645 16.25 4.54 5.57
N GLN A 646 16.35 4.57 4.24
CA GLN A 646 15.33 5.16 3.36
C GLN A 646 13.97 4.45 3.49
N MET A 647 13.99 3.16 3.77
CA MET A 647 12.79 2.36 4.03
C MET A 647 12.31 2.44 5.49
N GLY A 648 12.90 3.31 6.31
CA GLY A 648 12.47 3.59 7.68
C GLY A 648 13.05 2.69 8.76
N VAL A 649 13.96 1.75 8.43
CA VAL A 649 14.70 0.98 9.44
C VAL A 649 15.60 1.95 10.21
N SER A 650 15.53 1.94 11.55
CA SER A 650 16.28 2.87 12.41
C SER A 650 17.30 2.18 13.32
N VAL A 651 17.57 0.90 13.09
CA VAL A 651 18.51 0.09 13.88
C VAL A 651 19.48 -0.61 12.95
N VAL A 652 20.78 -0.42 13.20
CA VAL A 652 21.85 -0.94 12.35
C VAL A 652 22.90 -1.63 13.20
N ASP A 653 23.26 -2.85 12.82
CA ASP A 653 24.35 -3.59 13.42
C ASP A 653 25.65 -3.25 12.68
N ALA A 654 26.70 -2.93 13.43
CA ALA A 654 28.00 -2.60 12.90
C ALA A 654 29.11 -3.10 13.83
N SER A 655 30.33 -3.18 13.31
CA SER A 655 31.50 -3.63 14.06
C SER A 655 32.62 -2.60 14.01
N VAL A 656 33.16 -2.23 15.17
CA VAL A 656 34.35 -1.37 15.27
C VAL A 656 35.48 -1.89 14.39
N ALA A 657 36.20 -1.00 13.72
CA ALA A 657 37.27 -1.28 12.76
C ALA A 657 36.91 -2.23 11.59
N GLY A 658 35.62 -2.51 11.38
CA GLY A 658 35.14 -3.52 10.44
C GLY A 658 35.58 -4.94 10.80
N LEU A 659 35.70 -5.24 12.10
CA LEU A 659 36.05 -6.59 12.58
C LEU A 659 34.98 -7.62 12.17
N GLY A 660 35.38 -8.89 12.17
CA GLY A 660 34.52 -10.02 11.82
C GLY A 660 34.77 -10.58 10.43
N GLY A 661 33.74 -11.22 9.87
CA GLY A 661 33.81 -12.00 8.64
C GLY A 661 33.27 -13.42 8.87
N CYS A 662 32.92 -14.10 7.77
CA CYS A 662 32.28 -15.41 7.82
C CYS A 662 33.31 -16.53 7.57
N PRO A 663 33.48 -17.50 8.49
CA PRO A 663 34.44 -18.61 8.30
C PRO A 663 34.02 -19.55 7.16
N TYR A 664 32.76 -19.49 6.75
CA TYR A 664 32.19 -20.30 5.67
C TYR A 664 32.28 -19.65 4.28
N ALA A 665 32.75 -18.41 4.18
CA ALA A 665 32.90 -17.66 2.93
C ALA A 665 34.32 -17.11 2.77
N GLN A 666 35.11 -17.79 1.94
CA GLN A 666 36.49 -17.41 1.66
C GLN A 666 36.55 -16.03 0.99
N GLY A 667 37.18 -15.05 1.64
CA GLY A 667 37.31 -13.68 1.15
C GLY A 667 36.35 -12.65 1.76
N ALA A 668 35.47 -13.04 2.69
CA ALA A 668 34.63 -12.10 3.43
C ALA A 668 35.47 -11.13 4.28
N SER A 669 35.48 -9.84 3.92
CA SER A 669 36.39 -8.81 4.45
C SER A 669 36.03 -8.29 5.84
N GLY A 670 34.82 -8.54 6.33
CA GLY A 670 34.35 -8.14 7.66
C GLY A 670 32.92 -7.61 7.67
N ASN A 671 32.48 -7.14 8.85
CA ASN A 671 31.23 -6.41 9.02
C ASN A 671 31.37 -4.95 8.53
N LEU A 672 30.23 -4.25 8.36
CA LEU A 672 30.23 -2.80 8.22
C LEU A 672 30.98 -2.15 9.40
N ALA A 673 31.97 -1.32 9.09
CA ALA A 673 32.72 -0.60 10.11
C ALA A 673 31.84 0.45 10.81
N THR A 674 31.80 0.44 12.14
CA THR A 674 31.00 1.38 12.93
C THR A 674 31.42 2.83 12.68
N GLU A 675 32.71 3.08 12.47
CA GLU A 675 33.27 4.39 12.15
C GLU A 675 32.74 4.92 10.82
N ASP A 676 32.68 4.06 9.80
CA ASP A 676 32.21 4.42 8.46
C ASP A 676 30.69 4.70 8.48
N LEU A 677 29.94 3.92 9.28
CA LEU A 677 28.51 4.15 9.52
C LEU A 677 28.26 5.48 10.23
N VAL A 678 28.95 5.75 11.34
CA VAL A 678 28.80 7.00 12.11
C VAL A 678 29.14 8.21 11.25
N TYR A 679 30.20 8.12 10.43
CA TYR A 679 30.55 9.19 9.48
C TYR A 679 29.45 9.44 8.45
N MET A 680 28.91 8.38 7.82
CA MET A 680 27.79 8.50 6.87
C MET A 680 26.55 9.11 7.53
N LEU A 681 26.15 8.61 8.69
CA LEU A 681 24.96 9.09 9.42
C LEU A 681 25.11 10.56 9.82
N SER A 682 26.30 10.98 10.26
CA SER A 682 26.59 12.39 10.55
C SER A 682 26.48 13.26 9.30
N GLY A 683 26.97 12.78 8.15
CA GLY A 683 26.84 13.48 6.87
C GLY A 683 25.39 13.62 6.38
N LEU A 684 24.52 12.68 6.76
CA LEU A 684 23.08 12.71 6.49
C LEU A 684 22.29 13.53 7.53
N GLY A 685 22.93 14.06 8.56
CA GLY A 685 22.27 14.80 9.65
C GLY A 685 21.47 13.90 10.61
N ILE A 686 21.77 12.60 10.66
CA ILE A 686 21.08 11.62 11.51
C ILE A 686 21.82 11.51 12.85
N HIS A 687 21.10 11.62 13.96
CA HIS A 687 21.70 11.56 15.29
C HIS A 687 21.98 10.10 15.72
N THR A 688 23.17 9.84 16.27
CA THR A 688 23.52 8.54 16.87
C THR A 688 23.89 8.64 18.35
N GLY A 689 24.37 9.81 18.80
CA GLY A 689 24.95 10.01 20.14
C GLY A 689 26.37 9.47 20.29
N VAL A 690 26.96 8.90 19.23
CA VAL A 690 28.29 8.27 19.27
C VAL A 690 29.38 9.30 19.01
N ASN A 691 30.41 9.31 19.86
CA ASN A 691 31.61 10.11 19.70
C ASN A 691 32.58 9.39 18.75
N LEU A 692 32.67 9.89 17.50
CA LEU A 692 33.51 9.30 16.47
C LEU A 692 34.99 9.24 16.86
N GLN A 693 35.52 10.23 17.58
CA GLN A 693 36.93 10.25 17.97
C GLN A 693 37.26 9.12 18.95
N LYS A 694 36.44 8.94 19.98
CA LYS A 694 36.61 7.83 20.93
C LYS A 694 36.41 6.47 20.27
N LEU A 695 35.51 6.38 19.30
CA LEU A 695 35.31 5.16 18.52
C LEU A 695 36.56 4.81 17.68
N LEU A 696 37.19 5.81 17.05
CA LEU A 696 38.45 5.65 16.33
C LEU A 696 39.58 5.16 17.26
N GLU A 697 39.65 5.67 18.49
CA GLU A 697 40.61 5.21 19.51
C GLU A 697 40.38 3.75 19.90
N ALA A 698 39.12 3.33 20.09
CA ALA A 698 38.75 1.95 20.35
C ALA A 698 39.15 1.02 19.19
N GLY A 699 38.88 1.45 17.95
CA GLY A 699 39.28 0.75 16.73
C GLY A 699 40.79 0.60 16.57
N ALA A 700 41.55 1.66 16.85
CA ALA A 700 43.01 1.64 16.83
C ALA A 700 43.58 0.68 17.91
N PHE A 701 43.05 0.74 19.13
CA PHE A 701 43.44 -0.14 20.24
C PHE A 701 43.29 -1.62 19.87
N ILE A 702 42.12 -2.03 19.37
CA ILE A 702 41.89 -3.45 19.05
C ILE A 702 42.69 -3.89 17.83
N CYS A 703 42.85 -3.03 16.83
CA CYS A 703 43.70 -3.33 15.67
C CYS A 703 45.16 -3.54 16.08
N GLN A 704 45.68 -2.73 17.00
CA GLN A 704 47.02 -2.91 17.56
C GLN A 704 47.14 -4.23 18.32
N ALA A 705 46.17 -4.56 19.18
CA ALA A 705 46.17 -5.82 19.93
C ALA A 705 46.09 -7.07 19.02
N LEU A 706 45.39 -6.96 17.88
CA LEU A 706 45.27 -8.01 16.88
C LEU A 706 46.42 -8.02 15.87
N ASN A 707 47.31 -7.02 15.90
CA ASN A 707 48.35 -6.78 14.90
C ASN A 707 47.80 -6.78 13.45
N ARG A 708 46.67 -6.10 13.24
CA ARG A 708 46.01 -5.94 11.93
C ARG A 708 45.78 -4.47 11.60
N LYS A 709 45.58 -4.17 10.31
CA LYS A 709 45.10 -2.86 9.87
C LYS A 709 43.58 -2.79 10.02
N THR A 710 43.06 -1.61 10.32
CA THR A 710 41.62 -1.33 10.33
C THR A 710 41.02 -1.47 8.93
N CYS A 711 39.80 -2.01 8.83
CA CYS A 711 39.03 -2.05 7.59
C CYS A 711 38.24 -0.75 7.35
N SER A 712 38.01 0.05 8.40
CA SER A 712 37.32 1.35 8.30
C SER A 712 38.07 2.30 7.36
N LYS A 713 37.35 2.83 6.37
CA LYS A 713 37.88 3.85 5.45
C LYS A 713 38.08 5.18 6.15
N VAL A 714 37.19 5.53 7.08
CA VAL A 714 37.31 6.75 7.91
C VAL A 714 38.57 6.70 8.76
N ALA A 715 38.83 5.59 9.44
CA ALA A 715 40.04 5.42 10.26
C ALA A 715 41.32 5.46 9.43
N GLN A 716 41.32 4.85 8.23
CA GLN A 716 42.46 4.92 7.31
C GLN A 716 42.76 6.34 6.83
N ALA A 717 41.72 7.15 6.61
CA ALA A 717 41.85 8.55 6.22
C ALA A 717 42.31 9.44 7.38
N ALA A 718 41.79 9.21 8.59
CA ALA A 718 42.10 9.98 9.78
C ALA A 718 43.58 9.87 10.21
N CYS A 719 44.28 8.78 9.87
CA CYS A 719 45.72 8.64 10.13
C CYS A 719 46.63 9.60 9.31
N LYS A 720 46.08 10.49 8.48
CA LYS A 720 46.82 11.42 7.60
C LYS A 720 46.46 12.90 7.76
N LEU A 721 45.63 13.26 8.74
CA LEU A 721 45.38 14.63 9.18
C LEU A 721 46.06 14.83 10.55
#